data_AF-A0A5J4YXZ3-F1
#
_entry.id   AF-A0A5J4YXZ3-F1
#
_cell.length_a   1.000
_cell.length_b   1.000
_cell.length_c   1.000
_cell.angle_alpha   90.00
_cell.angle_beta   90.00
_cell.angle_gamma   90.00
#
_symmetry.space_group_name_H-M   'P 1'
#
loop_
_entity.id
_entity.type
_entity.pdbx_description
1 polymer ?
#
loop_
_entity_poly.entity_id
_entity_poly.type
_entity_poly.pdbx_seq_one_letter_code
_entity_poly.pdbx_strand_id
1 'polypeptide(L)'
;MKVLALLSGGKDSCYSIYKATQHGHDVVAAAHIAPRAEVLEEDSFMFQSAGSALVQQIADCMRIPLYVARFDGTEGAIAKNTELAYRATPGDEVEVLFELVRCVVQKHHTDIEGILSGAILSDYQRLRVESICDRLNLRSYAYLWRRSQRELLQEMISNGIHAIIVKVACMGLGPEVLGQDLALVQPLLHDLEEKYGVHVCGEGGEYETLVLDMPLFKEKIVPDSMRVTILSEDRFAPVAVCVVETYHLEVKTHGACSIPAFVPPRIFAPESDLQHERSPTRGTRGTMEKRRSSIASRPARAPVSISFDETSGWGRAYCVGKEVSVAGDLDISRMAAAQLKQIVETLESVMKEVGCNLLRDVFYCQLYLKDMTNFGAINAAYKDVFAACDHAPTRTCIQIPMPESTFVELEILFGKCIRKSVMHVKSLSEWAPPCIGPYSQASELCGSIFLCGMIALEPYTAQVPATLSAARQCQICLQHIQRTLDALKSDFSHVLVLTIFIDEFVAGRIGDIRQIVESTSESKILQDMIIVSALPANAMIEIQAVARPMGTDEELSPKYVSERLSSCWIRATESSMFGYGILDFTIEDIDAKGTDAVILVASQYLDGRGVRTPMVLRAYICSQYVLAFETSIRLETLKGRDLLASITVIESLQMSDPAVAIKLHLGWCGPARPDARNQDCDLKDTAHSRPNSLPQTL
;
A
#
# COMPACT_ATOMS: atom_id res chain seq x y z
N MET A 1 -1.81 -16.17 -20.77
CA MET A 1 -0.43 -16.61 -20.44
C MET A 1 -0.46 -18.08 -20.12
N LYS A 2 0.63 -18.81 -20.42
CA LYS A 2 0.78 -20.22 -20.06
C LYS A 2 1.34 -20.36 -18.65
N VAL A 3 0.71 -21.17 -17.80
CA VAL A 3 1.07 -21.29 -16.38
C VAL A 3 1.21 -22.74 -15.92
N LEU A 4 2.08 -22.95 -14.92
CA LEU A 4 2.24 -24.21 -14.20
C LEU A 4 1.45 -24.15 -12.89
N ALA A 5 0.55 -25.11 -12.66
CA ALA A 5 -0.21 -25.19 -11.42
C ALA A 5 0.46 -26.06 -10.36
N LEU A 6 0.53 -25.58 -9.12
CA LEU A 6 0.90 -26.41 -7.97
C LEU A 6 -0.35 -27.19 -7.52
N LEU A 7 -0.36 -28.50 -7.73
CA LEU A 7 -1.53 -29.36 -7.51
C LEU A 7 -1.33 -30.23 -6.27
N SER A 8 -2.28 -30.16 -5.34
CA SER A 8 -2.33 -30.98 -4.12
C SER A 8 -3.47 -32.01 -4.13
N GLY A 9 -4.44 -31.85 -5.04
CA GLY A 9 -5.67 -32.64 -5.07
C GLY A 9 -6.80 -32.07 -4.20
N GLY A 10 -6.47 -31.16 -3.27
CA GLY A 10 -7.45 -30.45 -2.46
C GLY A 10 -8.21 -29.35 -3.20
N LYS A 11 -9.24 -28.83 -2.54
CA LYS A 11 -10.15 -27.80 -3.08
C LYS A 11 -9.39 -26.55 -3.51
N ASP A 12 -8.36 -26.13 -2.76
CA ASP A 12 -7.69 -24.84 -2.97
C ASP A 12 -6.81 -24.86 -4.23
N SER A 13 -6.03 -25.93 -4.40
CA SER A 13 -5.20 -26.11 -5.61
C SER A 13 -6.06 -26.30 -6.86
N CYS A 14 -7.13 -27.09 -6.79
CA CYS A 14 -8.07 -27.27 -7.89
C CYS A 14 -8.83 -25.97 -8.24
N TYR A 15 -9.26 -25.22 -7.22
CA TYR A 15 -9.96 -23.97 -7.44
C TYR A 15 -9.03 -22.88 -7.98
N SER A 16 -7.75 -22.88 -7.61
CA SER A 16 -6.77 -21.99 -8.22
C SER A 16 -6.69 -22.19 -9.74
N ILE A 17 -6.71 -23.45 -10.22
CA ILE A 17 -6.74 -23.81 -11.65
C ILE A 17 -8.02 -23.33 -12.33
N TYR A 18 -9.17 -23.50 -11.65
CA TYR A 18 -10.44 -22.95 -12.10
C TYR A 18 -10.34 -21.43 -12.30
N LYS A 19 -9.80 -20.70 -11.31
CA LYS A 19 -9.58 -19.25 -11.37
C LYS A 19 -8.61 -18.84 -12.47
N ALA A 20 -7.49 -19.53 -12.64
CA ALA A 20 -6.56 -19.23 -13.71
C ALA A 20 -7.24 -19.34 -15.09
N THR A 21 -8.06 -20.37 -15.28
CA THR A 21 -8.85 -20.51 -16.52
C THR A 21 -9.89 -19.39 -16.65
N GLN A 22 -10.53 -19.00 -15.55
CA GLN A 22 -11.48 -17.88 -15.49
C GLN A 22 -10.87 -16.54 -15.93
N HIS A 23 -9.59 -16.32 -15.58
CA HIS A 23 -8.77 -15.16 -15.96
C HIS A 23 -8.09 -15.32 -17.34
N GLY A 24 -8.43 -16.36 -18.11
CA GLY A 24 -7.94 -16.58 -19.47
C GLY A 24 -6.50 -17.10 -19.57
N HIS A 25 -5.98 -17.69 -18.49
CA HIS A 25 -4.70 -18.41 -18.54
C HIS A 25 -4.86 -19.81 -19.12
N ASP A 26 -3.80 -20.28 -19.76
CA ASP A 26 -3.67 -21.65 -20.25
C ASP A 26 -2.85 -22.45 -19.25
N VAL A 27 -3.47 -23.40 -18.55
CA VAL A 27 -2.80 -24.25 -17.56
C VAL A 27 -2.19 -25.44 -18.29
N VAL A 28 -0.90 -25.32 -18.63
CA VAL A 28 -0.22 -26.25 -19.55
C VAL A 28 0.32 -27.51 -18.86
N ALA A 29 0.48 -27.46 -17.55
CA ALA A 29 0.97 -28.56 -16.72
C ALA A 29 0.64 -28.33 -15.24
N ALA A 30 0.73 -29.40 -14.45
CA ALA A 30 0.69 -29.38 -13.00
C ALA A 30 1.99 -29.94 -12.41
N ALA A 31 2.37 -29.45 -11.24
CA ALA A 31 3.49 -29.94 -10.45
C ALA A 31 2.99 -30.37 -9.05
N HIS A 32 3.47 -31.51 -8.57
CA HIS A 32 3.10 -32.06 -7.27
C HIS A 32 4.34 -32.60 -6.55
N ILE A 33 4.41 -32.38 -5.24
CA ILE A 33 5.40 -33.00 -4.37
C ILE A 33 4.68 -34.13 -3.64
N ALA A 34 5.01 -35.37 -3.99
CA ALA A 34 4.37 -36.54 -3.41
C ALA A 34 5.01 -36.88 -2.05
N PRO A 35 4.20 -37.19 -1.01
CA PRO A 35 4.71 -37.68 0.26
C PRO A 35 5.38 -39.06 0.10
N ARG A 36 6.09 -39.52 1.14
CA ARG A 36 6.64 -40.88 1.15
C ARG A 36 5.52 -41.91 1.07
N ALA A 37 5.76 -42.99 0.32
CA ALA A 37 4.74 -43.99 -0.01
C ALA A 37 4.13 -44.73 1.22
N GLU A 38 4.84 -44.74 2.35
CA GLU A 38 4.46 -45.47 3.57
C GLU A 38 3.79 -44.57 4.61
N VAL A 39 3.69 -43.26 4.34
CA VAL A 39 3.23 -42.27 5.30
C VAL A 39 1.87 -41.71 4.89
N LEU A 40 0.88 -41.86 5.77
CA LEU A 40 -0.48 -41.32 5.56
C LEU A 40 -0.53 -39.79 5.73
N GLU A 41 0.35 -39.25 6.58
CA GLU A 41 0.43 -37.84 6.90
C GLU A 41 1.88 -37.45 7.22
N GLU A 42 2.46 -36.52 6.44
CA GLU A 42 3.74 -35.90 6.75
C GLU A 42 3.52 -34.49 7.30
N ASP A 43 4.31 -34.12 8.32
CA ASP A 43 4.32 -32.78 8.92
C ASP A 43 5.06 -31.78 8.01
N SER A 44 4.49 -31.49 6.84
CA SER A 44 4.97 -30.44 5.94
C SER A 44 4.17 -29.15 6.13
N PHE A 45 4.86 -28.00 6.18
CA PHE A 45 4.19 -26.69 6.22
C PHE A 45 3.78 -26.23 4.82
N MET A 46 4.37 -26.81 3.77
CA MET A 46 4.14 -26.46 2.37
C MET A 46 3.14 -27.38 1.66
N PHE A 47 3.15 -28.67 1.96
CA PHE A 47 2.55 -29.68 1.10
C PHE A 47 1.47 -30.50 1.82
N GLN A 48 0.36 -30.67 1.12
CA GLN A 48 -0.72 -31.57 1.51
C GLN A 48 -0.26 -33.02 1.37
N SER A 49 -0.44 -33.84 2.41
CA SER A 49 -0.18 -35.28 2.34
C SER A 49 -1.46 -36.08 2.12
N ALA A 50 -2.54 -35.76 2.81
CA ALA A 50 -3.78 -36.52 2.71
C ALA A 50 -4.43 -36.33 1.33
N GLY A 51 -4.93 -37.40 0.73
CA GLY A 51 -5.53 -37.35 -0.61
C GLY A 51 -4.51 -37.35 -1.77
N SER A 52 -3.20 -37.34 -1.50
CA SER A 52 -2.15 -37.33 -2.54
C SER A 52 -2.23 -38.51 -3.52
N ALA A 53 -2.82 -39.64 -3.10
CA ALA A 53 -2.96 -40.84 -3.92
C ALA A 53 -3.76 -40.62 -5.22
N LEU A 54 -4.66 -39.63 -5.25
CA LEU A 54 -5.52 -39.36 -6.41
C LEU A 54 -5.11 -38.12 -7.21
N VAL A 55 -3.98 -37.48 -6.89
CA VAL A 55 -3.51 -36.27 -7.59
C VAL A 55 -3.22 -36.55 -9.07
N GLN A 56 -2.63 -37.71 -9.39
CA GLN A 56 -2.43 -38.13 -10.78
C GLN A 56 -3.77 -38.26 -11.52
N GLN A 57 -4.74 -38.92 -10.89
CA GLN A 57 -6.07 -39.11 -11.47
C GLN A 57 -6.80 -37.78 -11.69
N ILE A 58 -6.66 -36.82 -10.76
CA ILE A 58 -7.20 -35.47 -10.90
C ILE A 58 -6.60 -34.75 -12.12
N ALA A 59 -5.28 -34.84 -12.32
CA ALA A 59 -4.61 -34.27 -13.48
C ALA A 59 -5.07 -34.93 -14.79
N ASP A 60 -5.25 -36.25 -14.80
CA ASP A 60 -5.76 -37.01 -15.94
C ASP A 60 -7.21 -36.61 -16.28
N CYS A 61 -8.07 -36.44 -15.27
CA CYS A 61 -9.44 -35.95 -15.43
C CYS A 61 -9.48 -34.54 -16.02
N MET A 62 -8.52 -33.67 -15.69
CA MET A 62 -8.37 -32.34 -16.32
C MET A 62 -7.68 -32.39 -17.70
N ARG A 63 -7.04 -33.52 -18.06
CA ARG A 63 -6.16 -33.70 -19.22
C ARG A 63 -4.97 -32.75 -19.25
N ILE A 64 -4.36 -32.54 -18.09
CA ILE A 64 -3.13 -31.75 -17.94
C ILE A 64 -1.97 -32.67 -17.55
N PRO A 65 -0.76 -32.52 -18.13
CA PRO A 65 0.42 -33.28 -17.70
C PRO A 65 0.75 -33.01 -16.23
N LEU A 66 0.96 -34.06 -15.44
CA LEU A 66 1.45 -33.96 -14.06
C LEU A 66 2.94 -34.28 -13.98
N TYR A 67 3.68 -33.43 -13.27
CA TYR A 67 5.07 -33.66 -12.91
C TYR A 67 5.18 -33.85 -11.41
N VAL A 68 5.77 -34.98 -11.01
CA VAL A 68 5.87 -35.36 -9.60
C VAL A 68 7.33 -35.41 -9.19
N ALA A 69 7.67 -34.72 -8.10
CA ALA A 69 8.90 -34.99 -7.37
C ALA A 69 8.58 -35.67 -6.03
N ARG A 70 9.59 -36.34 -5.49
CA ARG A 70 9.55 -37.03 -4.20
C ARG A 70 10.77 -36.57 -3.39
N PHE A 71 10.66 -36.61 -2.07
CA PHE A 71 11.80 -36.37 -1.20
C PHE A 71 12.83 -37.50 -1.31
N ASP A 72 14.11 -37.14 -1.40
CA ASP A 72 15.21 -38.10 -1.41
C ASP A 72 15.49 -38.60 0.02
N GLY A 73 15.63 -39.91 0.21
CA GLY A 73 16.06 -40.51 1.47
C GLY A 73 14.95 -40.83 2.48
N THR A 74 15.36 -41.17 3.71
CA THR A 74 14.44 -41.65 4.77
C THR A 74 13.74 -40.54 5.55
N GLU A 75 14.15 -39.28 5.40
CA GLU A 75 13.72 -38.18 6.29
C GLU A 75 12.47 -37.40 5.80
N GLY A 76 12.00 -37.60 4.56
CA GLY A 76 10.75 -36.99 4.06
C GLY A 76 10.84 -35.48 3.82
N ALA A 77 9.69 -34.78 3.85
CA ALA A 77 9.64 -33.32 3.81
C ALA A 77 10.33 -32.71 5.05
N ILE A 78 11.28 -31.79 4.85
CA ILE A 78 11.97 -31.11 5.95
C ILE A 78 11.86 -29.59 5.77
N ALA A 79 11.04 -28.96 6.61
CA ALA A 79 11.03 -27.50 6.76
C ALA A 79 12.22 -27.06 7.63
N LYS A 80 13.32 -26.66 7.01
CA LYS A 80 14.53 -26.19 7.72
C LYS A 80 14.48 -24.70 8.01
N ASN A 81 14.07 -23.93 7.02
CA ASN A 81 13.85 -22.50 7.19
C ASN A 81 12.37 -22.28 7.47
N THR A 82 12.05 -21.89 8.70
CA THR A 82 10.68 -21.59 9.14
C THR A 82 10.40 -20.08 9.22
N GLU A 83 11.35 -19.24 8.82
CA GLU A 83 11.16 -17.79 8.77
C GLU A 83 10.15 -17.43 7.67
N LEU A 84 9.48 -16.28 7.83
CA LEU A 84 8.57 -15.73 6.82
C LEU A 84 9.33 -15.31 5.55
N ALA A 85 10.49 -14.69 5.72
CA ALA A 85 11.37 -14.32 4.60
C ALA A 85 12.22 -15.53 4.19
N TYR A 86 11.81 -16.20 3.11
CA TYR A 86 12.53 -17.38 2.65
C TYR A 86 13.84 -17.02 1.94
N ARG A 87 14.93 -17.66 2.37
CA ARG A 87 16.23 -17.68 1.66
C ARG A 87 16.52 -19.11 1.24
N ALA A 88 17.13 -19.27 0.07
CA ALA A 88 17.44 -20.60 -0.46
C ALA A 88 18.25 -21.41 0.56
N THR A 89 17.70 -22.54 1.01
CA THR A 89 18.23 -23.30 2.14
C THR A 89 18.48 -24.76 1.72
N PRO A 90 19.73 -25.23 1.67
CA PRO A 90 20.04 -26.58 1.21
C PRO A 90 19.33 -27.69 1.98
N GLY A 91 18.62 -28.55 1.23
CA GLY A 91 17.86 -29.68 1.78
C GLY A 91 16.59 -29.27 2.51
N ASP A 92 16.11 -28.05 2.32
CA ASP A 92 14.78 -27.62 2.71
C ASP A 92 13.74 -28.07 1.66
N GLU A 93 12.51 -28.34 2.11
CA GLU A 93 11.42 -28.83 1.26
C GLU A 93 11.12 -27.94 0.04
N VAL A 94 11.36 -26.63 0.16
CA VAL A 94 11.14 -25.66 -0.93
C VAL A 94 12.15 -25.83 -2.06
N GLU A 95 13.37 -26.31 -1.77
CA GLU A 95 14.38 -26.55 -2.82
C GLU A 95 14.02 -27.75 -3.70
N VAL A 96 13.28 -28.73 -3.16
CA VAL A 96 12.73 -29.84 -3.95
C VAL A 96 11.69 -29.31 -4.95
N LEU A 97 10.82 -28.41 -4.51
CA LEU A 97 9.86 -27.74 -5.39
C LEU A 97 10.56 -26.86 -6.43
N PHE A 98 11.60 -26.11 -6.02
CA PHE A 98 12.40 -25.30 -6.95
C PHE A 98 12.97 -26.15 -8.07
N GLU A 99 13.60 -27.29 -7.75
CA GLU A 99 14.20 -28.17 -8.75
C GLU A 99 13.16 -28.83 -9.66
N LEU A 100 12.01 -29.25 -9.12
CA LEU A 100 10.89 -29.74 -9.91
C LEU A 100 10.43 -28.69 -10.93
N VAL A 101 10.11 -27.48 -10.47
CA VAL A 101 9.66 -26.38 -11.34
C VAL A 101 10.73 -26.05 -12.38
N ARG A 102 12.01 -25.96 -11.99
CA ARG A 102 13.14 -25.71 -12.90
C ARG A 102 13.18 -26.75 -14.03
N CYS A 103 13.04 -28.04 -13.70
CA CYS A 103 13.03 -29.11 -14.68
C CYS A 103 11.83 -29.02 -15.64
N VAL A 104 10.63 -28.71 -15.12
CA VAL A 104 9.42 -28.54 -15.94
C VAL A 104 9.57 -27.36 -16.89
N VAL A 105 10.04 -26.21 -16.41
CA VAL A 105 10.26 -25.01 -17.23
C VAL A 105 11.29 -25.27 -18.35
N GLN A 106 12.37 -26.00 -18.04
CA GLN A 106 13.36 -26.41 -19.03
C GLN A 106 12.76 -27.34 -20.10
N LYS A 107 11.96 -28.33 -19.69
CA LYS A 107 11.31 -29.28 -20.60
C LYS A 107 10.29 -28.61 -21.52
N HIS A 108 9.59 -27.58 -21.03
CA HIS A 108 8.64 -26.80 -21.80
C HIS A 108 9.30 -25.65 -22.59
N HIS A 109 10.63 -25.63 -22.73
CA HIS A 109 11.37 -24.64 -23.52
C HIS A 109 10.96 -23.18 -23.24
N THR A 110 10.77 -22.83 -21.96
CA THR A 110 10.37 -21.48 -21.51
C THR A 110 8.97 -21.01 -21.91
N ASP A 111 8.09 -21.91 -22.37
CA ASP A 111 6.68 -21.57 -22.64
C ASP A 111 5.90 -21.16 -21.39
N ILE A 112 6.35 -21.58 -20.20
CA ILE A 112 5.69 -21.29 -18.92
C ILE A 112 6.12 -19.91 -18.44
N GLU A 113 5.14 -19.03 -18.22
CA GLU A 113 5.34 -17.63 -17.83
C GLU A 113 5.09 -17.38 -16.34
N GLY A 114 4.53 -18.37 -15.62
CA GLY A 114 4.26 -18.23 -14.20
C GLY A 114 3.79 -19.49 -13.50
N ILE A 115 3.76 -19.40 -12.17
CA ILE A 115 3.35 -20.47 -11.25
C ILE A 115 2.06 -20.05 -10.55
N LEU A 116 1.12 -20.97 -10.47
CA LEU A 116 -0.16 -20.80 -9.81
C LEU A 116 -0.19 -21.58 -8.50
N SER A 117 -0.54 -20.88 -7.42
CA SER A 117 -0.64 -21.43 -6.06
C SER A 117 -2.06 -21.34 -5.51
N GLY A 118 -2.43 -22.31 -4.67
CA GLY A 118 -3.71 -22.37 -3.97
C GLY A 118 -3.70 -21.74 -2.58
N ALA A 119 -2.69 -20.96 -2.20
CA ALA A 119 -2.61 -20.37 -0.86
C ALA A 119 -3.74 -19.35 -0.64
N ILE A 120 -4.49 -19.49 0.47
CA ILE A 120 -5.58 -18.56 0.83
C ILE A 120 -5.12 -17.59 1.91
N LEU A 121 -4.65 -18.05 3.07
CA LEU A 121 -4.22 -17.14 4.15
C LEU A 121 -2.72 -17.19 4.40
N SER A 122 -2.10 -18.36 4.19
CA SER A 122 -0.69 -18.60 4.52
C SER A 122 0.31 -17.73 3.75
N ASP A 123 0.86 -16.71 4.42
CA ASP A 123 2.00 -15.93 3.95
C ASP A 123 3.26 -16.80 3.80
N TYR A 124 3.42 -17.80 4.66
CA TYR A 124 4.53 -18.75 4.62
C TYR A 124 4.63 -19.46 3.26
N GLN A 125 3.50 -19.98 2.77
CA GLN A 125 3.43 -20.69 1.50
C GLN A 125 3.60 -19.74 0.31
N ARG A 126 2.88 -18.61 0.31
CA ARG A 126 2.96 -17.63 -0.77
C ARG A 126 4.38 -17.11 -0.97
N LEU A 127 5.07 -16.71 0.09
CA LEU A 127 6.41 -16.12 0.00
C LEU A 127 7.46 -17.13 -0.53
N ARG A 128 7.28 -18.44 -0.26
CA ARG A 128 8.14 -19.50 -0.81
C ARG A 128 7.91 -19.70 -2.31
N VAL A 129 6.65 -19.69 -2.76
CA VAL A 129 6.33 -19.72 -4.20
C VAL A 129 6.88 -18.47 -4.90
N GLU A 130 6.75 -17.29 -4.30
CA GLU A 130 7.32 -16.05 -4.82
C GLU A 130 8.85 -16.12 -4.92
N SER A 131 9.54 -16.72 -3.94
CA SER A 131 11.00 -16.92 -3.97
C SER A 131 11.43 -17.80 -5.17
N ILE A 132 10.70 -18.89 -5.44
CA ILE A 132 10.94 -19.74 -6.61
C ILE A 132 10.70 -18.96 -7.90
N CYS A 133 9.61 -18.21 -7.98
CA CYS A 133 9.28 -17.38 -9.13
C CYS A 133 10.37 -16.34 -9.42
N ASP A 134 10.83 -15.62 -8.39
CA ASP A 134 11.88 -14.62 -8.50
C ASP A 134 13.20 -15.24 -9.03
N ARG A 135 13.58 -16.43 -8.56
CA ARG A 135 14.80 -17.14 -8.98
C ARG A 135 14.72 -17.69 -10.40
N LEU A 136 13.53 -18.04 -10.88
CA LEU A 136 13.29 -18.59 -12.22
C LEU A 136 12.77 -17.55 -13.22
N ASN A 137 12.65 -16.28 -12.80
CA ASN A 137 12.07 -15.19 -13.60
C ASN A 137 10.65 -15.50 -14.12
N LEU A 138 9.81 -16.03 -13.23
CA LEU A 138 8.41 -16.37 -13.48
C LEU A 138 7.49 -15.42 -12.73
N ARG A 139 6.22 -15.31 -13.15
CA ARG A 139 5.18 -14.60 -12.38
C ARG A 139 4.54 -15.52 -11.35
N SER A 140 4.28 -15.00 -10.15
CA SER A 140 3.52 -15.71 -9.12
C SER A 140 2.04 -15.33 -9.18
N TYR A 141 1.15 -16.33 -9.23
CA TYR A 141 -0.30 -16.17 -9.15
C TYR A 141 -0.84 -16.82 -7.87
N ALA A 142 -1.57 -16.03 -7.08
CA ALA A 142 -2.17 -16.43 -5.82
C ALA A 142 -3.59 -15.84 -5.73
N TYR A 143 -4.48 -16.27 -6.63
CA TYR A 143 -5.82 -15.69 -6.79
C TYR A 143 -6.68 -15.74 -5.54
N LEU A 144 -6.48 -16.75 -4.70
CA LEU A 144 -7.29 -16.98 -3.51
C LEU A 144 -6.77 -16.21 -2.29
N TRP A 145 -5.57 -15.64 -2.38
CA TRP A 145 -4.85 -15.13 -1.23
C TRP A 145 -5.55 -13.90 -0.61
N ARG A 146 -5.73 -13.93 0.71
CA ARG A 146 -6.44 -12.97 1.57
C ARG A 146 -7.90 -12.66 1.18
N ARG A 147 -8.53 -13.53 0.38
CA ARG A 147 -9.98 -13.46 0.17
C ARG A 147 -10.75 -13.90 1.42
N SER A 148 -11.97 -13.41 1.59
CA SER A 148 -12.88 -13.86 2.63
C SER A 148 -13.12 -15.37 2.52
N GLN A 149 -12.82 -16.12 3.59
CA GLN A 149 -12.93 -17.58 3.58
C GLN A 149 -14.37 -18.05 3.40
N ARG A 150 -15.35 -17.38 4.04
CA ARG A 150 -16.78 -17.70 3.87
C ARG A 150 -17.22 -17.54 2.43
N GLU A 151 -16.90 -16.39 1.83
CA GLU A 151 -17.24 -16.12 0.43
C GLU A 151 -16.55 -17.12 -0.50
N LEU A 152 -15.26 -17.39 -0.25
CA LEU A 152 -14.47 -18.26 -1.10
C LEU A 152 -14.97 -19.71 -1.07
N LEU A 153 -15.27 -20.26 0.11
CA LEU A 153 -15.82 -21.61 0.23
C LEU A 153 -17.20 -21.71 -0.44
N GLN A 154 -18.07 -20.72 -0.23
CA GLN A 154 -19.36 -20.65 -0.89
C GLN A 154 -19.20 -20.58 -2.41
N GLU A 155 -18.24 -19.81 -2.90
CA GLU A 155 -17.95 -19.65 -4.32
C GLU A 155 -17.43 -20.95 -4.94
N MET A 156 -16.54 -21.68 -4.26
CA MET A 156 -16.06 -23.01 -4.67
C MET A 156 -17.23 -23.98 -4.86
N ILE A 157 -18.11 -24.10 -3.84
CA ILE A 157 -19.27 -24.99 -3.87
C ILE A 157 -20.23 -24.59 -5.01
N SER A 158 -20.53 -23.29 -5.12
CA SER A 158 -21.46 -22.77 -6.12
C SER A 158 -20.95 -22.92 -7.55
N ASN A 159 -19.64 -22.89 -7.75
CA ASN A 159 -18.98 -23.14 -9.03
C ASN A 159 -18.76 -24.64 -9.31
N GLY A 160 -19.32 -25.53 -8.50
CA GLY A 160 -19.31 -26.98 -8.73
C GLY A 160 -17.98 -27.65 -8.39
N ILE A 161 -17.21 -27.12 -7.43
CA ILE A 161 -16.09 -27.84 -6.85
C ILE A 161 -16.66 -28.88 -5.85
N HIS A 162 -16.79 -30.12 -6.31
CA HIS A 162 -17.23 -31.24 -5.50
C HIS A 162 -16.02 -31.89 -4.83
N ALA A 163 -15.88 -31.66 -3.53
CA ALA A 163 -14.77 -32.15 -2.72
C ALA A 163 -15.29 -32.88 -1.49
N ILE A 164 -14.55 -33.90 -1.05
CA ILE A 164 -14.80 -34.59 0.23
C ILE A 164 -13.76 -34.22 1.28
N ILE A 165 -14.12 -34.26 2.56
CA ILE A 165 -13.17 -34.12 3.66
C ILE A 165 -12.33 -35.40 3.76
N VAL A 166 -11.00 -35.30 3.68
CA VAL A 166 -10.08 -36.44 3.79
C VAL A 166 -9.15 -36.40 4.98
N LYS A 167 -9.10 -35.30 5.71
CA LYS A 167 -8.40 -35.20 6.99
C LYS A 167 -9.14 -34.23 7.90
N VAL A 168 -9.11 -34.50 9.20
CA VAL A 168 -9.49 -33.57 10.26
C VAL A 168 -8.39 -33.54 11.31
N ALA A 169 -8.12 -32.36 11.86
CA ALA A 169 -7.10 -32.13 12.89
C ALA A 169 -7.42 -30.88 13.72
N CYS A 170 -8.70 -30.57 13.95
CA CYS A 170 -9.10 -29.37 14.69
C CYS A 170 -10.22 -29.64 15.69
N MET A 171 -10.40 -28.69 16.60
CA MET A 171 -11.44 -28.79 17.60
C MET A 171 -12.84 -28.72 16.96
N GLY A 172 -13.69 -29.67 17.32
CA GLY A 172 -15.08 -29.73 16.86
C GLY A 172 -15.32 -30.42 15.52
N LEU A 173 -14.27 -30.86 14.82
CA LEU A 173 -14.38 -31.78 13.68
C LEU A 173 -13.88 -33.16 14.09
N GLY A 174 -14.78 -34.15 14.08
CA GLY A 174 -14.44 -35.55 14.37
C GLY A 174 -14.36 -36.43 13.13
N PRO A 175 -13.95 -37.70 13.28
CA PRO A 175 -13.83 -38.66 12.17
C PRO A 175 -15.14 -38.90 11.39
N GLU A 176 -16.31 -38.54 11.96
CA GLU A 176 -17.62 -38.70 11.34
C GLU A 176 -17.82 -37.86 10.07
N VAL A 177 -17.09 -36.75 9.89
CA VAL A 177 -17.19 -35.91 8.68
C VAL A 177 -16.32 -36.42 7.54
N LEU A 178 -15.41 -37.37 7.80
CA LEU A 178 -14.51 -37.90 6.79
C LEU A 178 -15.28 -38.63 5.68
N GLY A 179 -14.94 -38.33 4.42
CA GLY A 179 -15.62 -38.84 3.23
C GLY A 179 -16.93 -38.12 2.89
N GLN A 180 -17.40 -37.19 3.72
CA GLN A 180 -18.58 -36.38 3.40
C GLN A 180 -18.25 -35.25 2.42
N ASP A 181 -19.24 -34.88 1.60
CA ASP A 181 -19.15 -33.74 0.68
C ASP A 181 -19.01 -32.42 1.46
N LEU A 182 -18.06 -31.58 1.04
CA LEU A 182 -17.73 -30.31 1.65
C LEU A 182 -18.94 -29.37 1.76
N ALA A 183 -19.87 -29.41 0.80
CA ALA A 183 -21.09 -28.60 0.84
C ALA A 183 -22.03 -29.00 1.99
N LEU A 184 -22.03 -30.28 2.38
CA LEU A 184 -22.80 -30.75 3.53
C LEU A 184 -22.14 -30.36 4.86
N VAL A 185 -20.82 -30.26 4.88
CA VAL A 185 -20.03 -29.91 6.08
C VAL A 185 -19.94 -28.39 6.28
N GLN A 186 -20.11 -27.58 5.22
CA GLN A 186 -19.99 -26.11 5.27
C GLN A 186 -20.75 -25.43 6.42
N PRO A 187 -22.03 -25.75 6.72
CA PRO A 187 -22.73 -25.10 7.84
C PRO A 187 -22.05 -25.34 9.19
N LEU A 188 -21.50 -26.54 9.40
CA LEU A 188 -20.74 -26.87 10.61
C LEU A 188 -19.46 -26.03 10.69
N LEU A 189 -18.76 -25.81 9.57
CA LEU A 189 -17.54 -24.98 9.54
C LEU A 189 -17.83 -23.53 9.93
N HIS A 190 -18.97 -22.97 9.49
CA HIS A 190 -19.39 -21.62 9.91
C HIS A 190 -19.69 -21.55 11.41
N ASP A 191 -20.36 -22.55 11.96
CA ASP A 191 -20.62 -22.64 13.40
C ASP A 191 -19.32 -22.75 14.21
N LEU A 192 -18.33 -23.49 13.72
CA LEU A 192 -17.03 -23.67 14.38
C LEU A 192 -16.16 -22.42 14.30
N GLU A 193 -16.19 -21.67 13.19
CA GLU A 193 -15.53 -20.37 13.09
C GLU A 193 -16.07 -19.41 14.16
N GLU A 194 -17.41 -19.34 14.33
CA GLU A 194 -18.03 -18.45 15.32
C GLU A 194 -17.74 -18.85 16.76
N LYS A 195 -17.70 -20.16 17.04
CA LYS A 195 -17.47 -20.68 18.40
C LYS A 195 -16.01 -20.70 18.81
N TYR A 196 -15.12 -21.03 17.88
CA TYR A 196 -13.74 -21.42 18.18
C TYR A 196 -12.69 -20.71 17.31
N GLY A 197 -13.10 -19.91 16.33
CA GLY A 197 -12.18 -19.25 15.40
C GLY A 197 -11.56 -20.19 14.37
N VAL A 198 -12.17 -21.37 14.14
CA VAL A 198 -11.76 -22.32 13.09
C VAL A 198 -11.79 -21.63 11.73
N HIS A 199 -10.76 -21.87 10.92
CA HIS A 199 -10.70 -21.38 9.56
C HIS A 199 -11.67 -22.14 8.66
N VAL A 200 -12.66 -21.45 8.12
CA VAL A 200 -13.70 -22.03 7.26
C VAL A 200 -13.11 -22.76 6.04
N CYS A 201 -12.01 -22.27 5.48
CA CYS A 201 -11.29 -22.93 4.38
C CYS A 201 -10.24 -23.96 4.86
N GLY A 202 -10.16 -24.29 6.14
CA GLY A 202 -9.23 -25.30 6.67
C GLY A 202 -7.77 -24.84 6.69
N GLU A 203 -7.52 -23.53 6.72
CA GLU A 203 -6.18 -22.97 6.81
C GLU A 203 -5.46 -23.47 8.08
N GLY A 204 -4.15 -23.70 7.99
CA GLY A 204 -3.37 -24.25 9.11
C GLY A 204 -3.51 -25.77 9.29
N GLY A 205 -4.20 -26.46 8.38
CA GLY A 205 -4.30 -27.92 8.36
C GLY A 205 -5.45 -28.48 9.20
N GLU A 206 -6.41 -27.64 9.59
CA GLU A 206 -7.59 -28.03 10.39
C GLU A 206 -8.40 -29.15 9.74
N TYR A 207 -8.53 -29.11 8.41
CA TYR A 207 -9.02 -30.21 7.60
C TYR A 207 -8.39 -30.16 6.21
N GLU A 208 -8.28 -31.31 5.55
CA GLU A 208 -7.86 -31.39 4.15
C GLU A 208 -8.97 -31.99 3.31
N THR A 209 -8.95 -31.69 2.00
CA THR A 209 -9.99 -32.11 1.07
C THR A 209 -9.40 -32.84 -0.12
N LEU A 210 -10.25 -33.58 -0.81
CA LEU A 210 -9.96 -34.19 -2.09
C LEU A 210 -11.08 -33.86 -3.08
N VAL A 211 -10.74 -33.25 -4.21
CA VAL A 211 -11.71 -32.93 -5.26
C VAL A 211 -12.01 -34.18 -6.09
N LEU A 212 -13.28 -34.55 -6.12
CA LEU A 212 -13.80 -35.68 -6.89
C LEU A 212 -14.36 -35.24 -8.23
N ASP A 213 -14.91 -34.03 -8.28
CA ASP A 213 -15.39 -33.44 -9.52
C ASP A 213 -15.29 -31.91 -9.55
N MET A 214 -15.06 -31.36 -10.74
CA MET A 214 -15.19 -29.92 -11.01
C MET A 214 -15.43 -29.63 -12.49
N PRO A 215 -15.88 -28.43 -12.90
CA PRO A 215 -16.22 -28.13 -14.30
C PRO A 215 -15.13 -28.45 -15.32
N LEU A 216 -13.85 -28.37 -14.95
CA LEU A 216 -12.73 -28.68 -15.86
C LEU A 216 -12.51 -30.18 -16.07
N PHE A 217 -13.05 -31.05 -15.21
CA PHE A 217 -12.90 -32.50 -15.35
C PHE A 217 -13.71 -33.02 -16.54
N LYS A 218 -13.12 -33.94 -17.29
CA LYS A 218 -13.78 -34.70 -18.36
C LYS A 218 -14.51 -35.94 -17.84
N GLU A 219 -14.02 -36.47 -16.73
CA GLU A 219 -14.57 -37.62 -16.03
C GLU A 219 -14.57 -37.29 -14.54
N LYS A 220 -15.64 -37.66 -13.82
CA LYS A 220 -15.70 -37.51 -12.37
C LYS A 220 -15.15 -38.77 -11.70
N ILE A 221 -14.50 -38.59 -10.55
CA ILE A 221 -13.97 -39.68 -9.73
C ILE A 221 -15.06 -40.09 -8.75
N VAL A 222 -15.42 -41.38 -8.74
CA VAL A 222 -16.45 -41.91 -7.84
C VAL A 222 -15.80 -42.94 -6.92
N PRO A 223 -15.62 -42.63 -5.62
CA PRO A 223 -15.10 -43.57 -4.65
C PRO A 223 -16.02 -44.79 -4.50
N ASP A 224 -15.45 -46.00 -4.59
CA ASP A 224 -16.15 -47.26 -4.36
C ASP A 224 -15.94 -47.76 -2.93
N SER A 225 -14.73 -47.58 -2.40
CA SER A 225 -14.40 -47.88 -1.01
C SER A 225 -13.43 -46.86 -0.42
N MET A 226 -13.63 -46.55 0.86
CA MET A 226 -12.82 -45.62 1.62
C MET A 226 -12.49 -46.23 2.98
N ARG A 227 -11.28 -45.94 3.47
CA ARG A 227 -10.79 -46.37 4.77
C ARG A 227 -10.43 -45.18 5.62
N VAL A 228 -11.03 -45.09 6.81
CA VAL A 228 -10.70 -44.10 7.83
C VAL A 228 -9.67 -44.69 8.79
N THR A 229 -8.62 -43.92 9.08
CA THR A 229 -7.60 -44.24 10.08
C THR A 229 -7.50 -43.09 11.06
N ILE A 230 -7.67 -43.38 12.36
CA ILE A 230 -7.47 -42.41 13.43
C ILE A 230 -5.99 -42.44 13.82
N LEU A 231 -5.32 -41.30 13.70
CA LEU A 231 -3.90 -41.13 14.02
C LEU A 231 -3.71 -40.62 15.45
N SER A 232 -4.66 -39.81 15.95
CA SER A 232 -4.71 -39.33 17.33
C SER A 232 -6.13 -39.30 17.84
N GLU A 233 -6.37 -39.92 19.00
CA GLU A 233 -7.65 -39.95 19.71
C GLU A 233 -7.83 -38.78 20.69
N ASP A 234 -7.18 -37.63 20.43
CA ASP A 234 -7.33 -36.45 21.29
C ASP A 234 -8.82 -36.10 21.44
N ARG A 235 -9.24 -35.84 22.68
CA ARG A 235 -10.65 -35.65 23.03
C ARG A 235 -11.23 -34.37 22.43
N PHE A 236 -10.40 -33.37 22.18
CA PHE A 236 -10.81 -32.06 21.71
C PHE A 236 -10.53 -31.90 20.22
N ALA A 237 -9.36 -32.31 19.73
CA ALA A 237 -8.92 -32.17 18.35
C ALA A 237 -8.35 -33.51 17.82
N PRO A 238 -9.22 -34.50 17.53
CA PRO A 238 -8.77 -35.77 17.00
C PRO A 238 -8.12 -35.58 15.62
N VAL A 239 -7.09 -36.38 15.34
CA VAL A 239 -6.45 -36.40 14.03
C VAL A 239 -6.85 -37.69 13.34
N ALA A 240 -7.54 -37.58 12.21
CA ALA A 240 -7.98 -38.73 11.44
C ALA A 240 -7.93 -38.44 9.94
N VAL A 241 -7.60 -39.48 9.17
CA VAL A 241 -7.40 -39.41 7.72
C VAL A 241 -8.27 -40.45 7.03
N CYS A 242 -8.84 -40.08 5.89
CA CYS A 242 -9.61 -40.94 5.00
C CYS A 242 -8.85 -41.18 3.69
N VAL A 243 -8.69 -42.44 3.33
CA VAL A 243 -8.03 -42.87 2.10
C VAL A 243 -9.07 -43.53 1.20
N VAL A 244 -9.19 -43.04 -0.04
CA VAL A 244 -9.94 -43.73 -1.09
C VAL A 244 -9.12 -44.92 -1.56
N GLU A 245 -9.61 -46.14 -1.33
CA GLU A 245 -8.89 -47.37 -1.67
C GLU A 245 -9.21 -47.84 -3.08
N THR A 246 -10.48 -47.75 -3.47
CA THR A 246 -10.97 -48.11 -4.80
C THR A 246 -11.94 -47.06 -5.31
N TYR A 247 -11.94 -46.84 -6.63
CA TYR A 247 -12.78 -45.87 -7.30
C TYR A 247 -12.96 -46.26 -8.78
N HIS A 248 -13.97 -45.69 -9.40
CA HIS A 248 -14.16 -45.74 -10.85
C HIS A 248 -14.37 -44.32 -11.41
N LEU A 249 -14.28 -44.21 -12.74
CA LEU A 249 -14.47 -42.96 -13.47
C LEU A 249 -15.82 -42.99 -14.20
N GLU A 250 -16.55 -41.88 -14.10
CA GLU A 250 -17.77 -41.67 -14.87
C GLU A 250 -17.58 -40.51 -15.87
N VAL A 251 -17.80 -40.79 -17.15
CA VAL A 251 -17.71 -39.79 -18.23
C VAL A 251 -18.85 -38.78 -18.11
N LYS A 252 -18.52 -37.49 -18.22
CA LYS A 252 -19.53 -36.43 -18.23
C LYS A 252 -20.25 -36.39 -19.58
N THR A 253 -21.57 -36.54 -19.55
CA THR A 253 -22.43 -36.63 -20.74
C THR A 253 -22.80 -35.27 -21.35
N HIS A 254 -22.55 -34.16 -20.66
CA HIS A 254 -22.80 -32.81 -21.16
C HIS A 254 -21.50 -32.07 -21.47
N GLY A 255 -21.45 -31.45 -22.66
CA GLY A 255 -20.29 -30.75 -23.21
C GLY A 255 -19.77 -29.66 -22.29
N ALA A 256 -18.46 -29.40 -22.38
CA ALA A 256 -17.67 -28.49 -21.57
C ALA A 256 -18.49 -27.33 -20.99
N CYS A 257 -18.73 -27.36 -19.68
CA CYS A 257 -19.29 -26.22 -18.98
C CYS A 257 -18.28 -25.08 -19.16
N SER A 258 -18.62 -24.08 -19.97
CA SER A 258 -17.76 -22.92 -20.20
C SER A 258 -17.64 -22.19 -18.87
N ILE A 259 -16.43 -22.09 -18.33
CA ILE A 259 -16.18 -21.28 -17.15
C ILE A 259 -16.57 -19.85 -17.49
N PRO A 260 -17.50 -19.23 -16.74
CA PRO A 260 -17.92 -17.87 -17.00
C PRO A 260 -16.72 -16.94 -16.83
N ALA A 261 -16.54 -15.99 -17.73
CA ALA A 261 -15.47 -14.99 -17.63
C ALA A 261 -15.51 -14.30 -16.26
N PHE A 262 -14.35 -14.01 -15.69
CA PHE A 262 -14.27 -13.32 -14.40
C PHE A 262 -14.95 -11.95 -14.50
N VAL A 263 -15.91 -11.71 -13.61
CA VAL A 263 -16.56 -10.40 -13.45
C VAL A 263 -16.07 -9.83 -12.12
N PRO A 264 -15.32 -8.71 -12.15
CA PRO A 264 -14.84 -8.09 -10.92
C PRO A 264 -16.02 -7.72 -10.02
N PRO A 265 -15.95 -8.00 -8.71
CA PRO A 265 -17.01 -7.60 -7.79
C PRO A 265 -17.20 -6.07 -7.85
N ARG A 266 -18.44 -5.63 -8.09
CA ARG A 266 -18.81 -4.21 -8.09
C ARG A 266 -18.95 -3.75 -6.63
N ILE A 267 -17.88 -3.16 -6.09
CA ILE A 267 -17.83 -2.78 -4.67
C ILE A 267 -18.48 -1.40 -4.38
N PHE A 268 -18.72 -0.56 -5.40
CA PHE A 268 -19.52 0.66 -5.23
C PHE A 268 -20.71 0.64 -6.19
N ALA A 269 -21.79 1.31 -5.77
CA ALA A 269 -23.02 1.47 -6.55
C ALA A 269 -22.73 2.01 -7.97
N PRO A 270 -23.56 1.67 -8.97
CA PRO A 270 -23.44 2.26 -10.30
C PRO A 270 -23.45 3.80 -10.24
N GLU A 271 -22.82 4.45 -11.23
CA GLU A 271 -22.67 5.92 -11.39
C GLU A 271 -23.99 6.72 -11.41
N SER A 272 -25.14 6.11 -11.12
CA SER A 272 -26.46 6.71 -11.27
C SER A 272 -26.75 7.91 -10.35
N ASP A 273 -25.90 8.22 -9.36
CA ASP A 273 -26.14 9.33 -8.42
C ASP A 273 -25.23 10.57 -8.61
N LEU A 274 -24.44 10.62 -9.68
CA LEU A 274 -23.67 11.83 -10.08
C LEU A 274 -24.02 12.28 -11.50
N GLN A 275 -25.31 12.29 -11.84
CA GLN A 275 -25.78 12.87 -13.10
C GLN A 275 -25.75 14.41 -13.08
N HIS A 276 -24.57 14.99 -13.28
CA HIS A 276 -24.42 16.30 -13.92
C HIS A 276 -23.33 16.22 -15.00
N GLU A 277 -23.51 15.30 -15.95
CA GLU A 277 -22.81 15.33 -17.22
C GLU A 277 -23.33 16.51 -18.05
N ARG A 278 -22.64 17.65 -17.95
CA ARG A 278 -22.60 18.60 -19.07
C ARG A 278 -21.55 18.08 -20.05
N SER A 279 -22.05 17.57 -21.16
CA SER A 279 -21.31 17.15 -22.35
C SER A 279 -20.13 18.09 -22.68
N PRO A 280 -18.96 17.56 -23.08
CA PRO A 280 -17.85 18.40 -23.51
C PRO A 280 -18.24 19.08 -24.82
N THR A 281 -18.42 20.40 -24.79
CA THR A 281 -18.47 21.19 -26.00
C THR A 281 -17.14 21.01 -26.73
N ARG A 282 -17.26 20.56 -27.98
CA ARG A 282 -16.17 20.30 -28.92
C ARG A 282 -15.42 21.60 -29.21
N GLY A 283 -14.50 21.96 -28.33
CA GLY A 283 -13.59 23.09 -28.52
C GLY A 283 -12.64 22.79 -29.67
N THR A 284 -12.78 23.56 -30.76
CA THR A 284 -11.86 23.57 -31.90
C THR A 284 -10.41 23.66 -31.43
N ARG A 285 -9.58 22.80 -32.02
CA ARG A 285 -8.13 22.71 -31.85
C ARG A 285 -7.47 24.04 -32.26
N GLY A 286 -7.44 25.00 -31.34
CA GLY A 286 -6.69 26.24 -31.49
C GLY A 286 -5.20 25.94 -31.28
N THR A 287 -4.39 26.20 -32.30
CA THR A 287 -2.93 26.22 -32.21
C THR A 287 -2.51 27.30 -31.20
N MET A 288 -2.25 26.91 -29.95
CA MET A 288 -1.55 27.77 -29.00
C MET A 288 -0.07 27.84 -29.40
N GLU A 289 0.36 28.99 -29.90
CA GLU A 289 1.77 29.32 -30.04
C GLU A 289 2.48 29.16 -28.71
N LYS A 290 3.57 28.38 -28.70
CA LYS A 290 4.54 28.31 -27.60
C LYS A 290 5.17 29.69 -27.39
N ARG A 291 4.56 30.52 -26.53
CA ARG A 291 5.29 31.64 -25.91
C ARG A 291 6.24 31.07 -24.87
N ARG A 292 7.51 30.94 -25.26
CA ARG A 292 8.64 30.76 -24.34
C ARG A 292 8.74 32.01 -23.45
N SER A 293 8.08 32.00 -22.30
CA SER A 293 8.44 32.90 -21.20
C SER A 293 9.57 32.27 -20.41
N SER A 294 10.70 32.96 -20.34
CA SER A 294 11.84 32.61 -19.49
C SER A 294 11.39 32.40 -18.05
N ILE A 295 11.42 31.15 -17.59
CA ILE A 295 11.21 30.79 -16.19
C ILE A 295 12.34 31.42 -15.39
N ALA A 296 12.02 32.38 -14.52
CA ALA A 296 12.98 32.93 -13.57
C ALA A 296 13.46 31.78 -12.66
N SER A 297 14.78 31.64 -12.55
CA SER A 297 15.46 30.59 -11.78
C SER A 297 15.01 30.60 -10.31
N ARG A 298 14.61 29.42 -9.80
CA ARG A 298 14.38 29.16 -8.37
C ARG A 298 15.59 29.60 -7.53
N PRO A 299 15.40 30.16 -6.31
CA PRO A 299 16.50 30.27 -5.36
C PRO A 299 17.00 28.87 -4.98
N ALA A 300 18.32 28.71 -4.97
CA ALA A 300 18.99 27.44 -4.70
C ALA A 300 18.76 27.00 -3.25
N ARG A 301 17.98 25.93 -3.05
CA ARG A 301 17.93 25.22 -1.76
C ARG A 301 19.28 24.55 -1.49
N ALA A 302 19.57 24.29 -0.21
CA ALA A 302 20.62 23.35 0.14
C ALA A 302 20.36 22.02 -0.60
N PRO A 303 21.36 21.46 -1.30
CA PRO A 303 21.17 20.27 -2.14
C PRO A 303 20.83 19.01 -1.31
N VAL A 304 21.04 19.07 0.00
CA VAL A 304 20.76 18.02 0.97
C VAL A 304 20.32 18.68 2.28
N SER A 305 19.35 18.08 2.96
CA SER A 305 18.96 18.43 4.33
C SER A 305 18.65 17.18 5.13
N ILE A 306 19.06 17.16 6.40
CA ILE A 306 18.70 16.13 7.37
C ILE A 306 18.13 16.79 8.62
N SER A 307 17.13 16.17 9.21
CA SER A 307 16.62 16.47 10.55
C SER A 307 16.42 15.15 11.28
N PHE A 308 16.99 15.01 12.46
CA PHE A 308 16.84 13.82 13.30
C PHE A 308 16.42 14.24 14.70
N ASP A 309 15.37 13.62 15.22
CA ASP A 309 14.90 13.86 16.58
C ASP A 309 15.35 12.71 17.47
N GLU A 310 16.23 13.01 18.43
CA GLU A 310 16.78 12.01 19.36
C GLU A 310 15.72 11.42 20.28
N THR A 311 14.67 12.18 20.63
CA THR A 311 13.56 11.73 21.49
C THR A 311 12.74 10.66 20.79
N SER A 312 12.51 10.92 19.51
CA SER A 312 11.75 10.15 18.54
C SER A 312 12.48 8.89 18.08
N GLY A 313 13.81 8.96 17.97
CA GLY A 313 14.64 7.90 17.39
C GLY A 313 14.57 7.81 15.87
N TRP A 314 13.80 8.68 15.19
CA TRP A 314 13.71 8.75 13.73
C TRP A 314 13.81 10.19 13.22
N GLY A 315 14.08 10.30 11.92
CA GLY A 315 14.34 11.55 11.22
C GLY A 315 13.90 11.52 9.77
N ARG A 316 14.14 12.65 9.12
CA ARG A 316 13.81 12.95 7.74
C ARG A 316 15.07 13.43 7.03
N ALA A 317 15.29 12.96 5.82
CA ALA A 317 16.33 13.48 4.95
C ALA A 317 15.78 13.71 3.54
N TYR A 318 16.29 14.74 2.88
CA TYR A 318 15.90 15.13 1.54
C TYR A 318 17.14 15.49 0.75
N CYS A 319 17.18 15.08 -0.52
CA CYS A 319 18.31 15.29 -1.40
C CYS A 319 17.84 15.52 -2.85
N VAL A 320 18.47 16.47 -3.51
CA VAL A 320 18.19 16.87 -4.90
C VAL A 320 19.31 16.35 -5.79
N GLY A 321 18.94 15.74 -6.92
CA GLY A 321 19.89 15.28 -7.94
C GLY A 321 20.72 16.43 -8.47
N LYS A 322 22.05 16.27 -8.45
CA LYS A 322 22.99 17.24 -9.01
C LYS A 322 23.29 16.89 -10.47
N GLU A 323 23.83 17.86 -11.19
CA GLU A 323 24.28 17.63 -12.56
C GLU A 323 25.33 16.51 -12.59
N VAL A 324 25.10 15.51 -13.45
CA VAL A 324 25.99 14.35 -13.59
C VAL A 324 26.77 14.51 -14.88
N SER A 325 28.07 14.77 -14.76
CA SER A 325 29.01 14.78 -15.88
C SER A 325 29.51 13.36 -16.14
N VAL A 326 28.94 12.69 -17.13
CA VAL A 326 29.41 11.35 -17.55
C VAL A 326 30.09 11.46 -18.92
N ALA A 327 31.15 10.68 -19.12
CA ALA A 327 31.83 10.59 -20.41
C ALA A 327 30.90 9.91 -21.45
N GLY A 328 30.40 10.70 -22.40
CA GLY A 328 29.51 10.26 -23.48
C GLY A 328 28.07 10.79 -23.34
N ASP A 329 27.36 10.93 -24.48
CA ASP A 329 25.96 11.34 -24.51
C ASP A 329 25.07 10.23 -23.92
N LEU A 330 24.75 10.34 -22.63
CA LEU A 330 23.72 9.51 -22.01
C LEU A 330 22.33 10.03 -22.39
N ASP A 331 21.38 9.10 -22.55
CA ASP A 331 19.96 9.47 -22.60
C ASP A 331 19.48 9.99 -21.23
N ILE A 332 18.37 10.74 -21.24
CA ILE A 332 17.77 11.36 -20.05
C ILE A 332 17.46 10.32 -18.96
N SER A 333 17.03 9.11 -19.35
CA SER A 333 16.66 8.05 -18.42
C SER A 333 17.87 7.52 -17.64
N ARG A 334 19.03 7.37 -18.30
CA ARG A 334 20.29 7.00 -17.65
C ARG A 334 20.81 8.11 -16.75
N MET A 335 20.66 9.37 -17.13
CA MET A 335 21.01 10.51 -16.28
C MET A 335 20.16 10.53 -15.00
N ALA A 336 18.85 10.31 -15.12
CA ALA A 336 17.95 10.22 -13.98
C ALA A 336 18.33 9.03 -13.05
N ALA A 337 18.63 7.87 -13.63
CA ALA A 337 19.12 6.71 -12.88
C ALA A 337 20.44 6.99 -12.14
N ALA A 338 21.39 7.68 -12.79
CA ALA A 338 22.66 8.08 -12.16
C ALA A 338 22.44 9.08 -11.02
N GLN A 339 21.53 10.05 -11.19
CA GLN A 339 21.17 11.00 -10.12
C GLN A 339 20.58 10.27 -8.91
N LEU A 340 19.71 9.27 -9.11
CA LEU A 340 19.18 8.50 -7.98
C LEU A 340 20.31 7.79 -7.20
N LYS A 341 21.28 7.18 -7.89
CA LYS A 341 22.43 6.54 -7.23
C LYS A 341 23.24 7.56 -6.41
N GLN A 342 23.56 8.71 -6.99
CA GLN A 342 24.25 9.81 -6.30
C GLN A 342 23.47 10.31 -5.07
N ILE A 343 22.16 10.49 -5.20
CA ILE A 343 21.27 10.91 -4.12
C ILE A 343 21.36 9.93 -2.95
N VAL A 344 21.26 8.63 -3.22
CA VAL A 344 21.28 7.59 -2.19
C VAL A 344 22.64 7.52 -1.49
N GLU A 345 23.75 7.59 -2.22
CA GLU A 345 25.10 7.65 -1.64
C GLU A 345 25.25 8.87 -0.71
N THR A 346 24.69 10.01 -1.12
CA THR A 346 24.72 11.24 -0.32
C THR A 346 23.87 11.10 0.95
N LEU A 347 22.65 10.56 0.84
CA LEU A 347 21.78 10.32 1.98
C LEU A 347 22.40 9.32 2.96
N GLU A 348 23.04 8.26 2.46
CA GLU A 348 23.74 7.30 3.30
C GLU A 348 24.88 7.94 4.10
N SER A 349 25.66 8.85 3.48
CA SER A 349 26.71 9.59 4.18
C SER A 349 26.15 10.43 5.32
N VAL A 350 25.05 11.15 5.08
CA VAL A 350 24.47 12.06 6.08
C VAL A 350 23.74 11.29 7.18
N MET A 351 23.11 10.15 6.86
CA MET A 351 22.49 9.27 7.86
C MET A 351 23.53 8.65 8.81
N LYS A 352 24.75 8.37 8.33
CA LYS A 352 25.84 7.84 9.18
C LYS A 352 26.24 8.82 10.28
N GLU A 353 26.14 10.13 10.04
CA GLU A 353 26.44 11.18 11.03
C GLU A 353 25.53 11.09 12.25
N VAL A 354 24.27 10.67 12.06
CA VAL A 354 23.29 10.47 13.14
C VAL A 354 23.24 9.01 13.60
N GLY A 355 24.16 8.15 13.17
CA GLY A 355 24.25 6.74 13.55
C GLY A 355 23.16 5.85 12.97
N CYS A 356 22.59 6.23 11.82
CA CYS A 356 21.65 5.41 11.04
C CYS A 356 22.33 4.89 9.76
N ASN A 357 21.79 3.81 9.19
CA ASN A 357 22.26 3.24 7.92
C ASN A 357 21.09 2.98 6.95
N LEU A 358 21.36 3.14 5.65
CA LEU A 358 20.35 3.00 4.61
C LEU A 358 19.68 1.62 4.62
N LEU A 359 20.47 0.55 4.81
CA LEU A 359 20.07 -0.84 4.62
C LEU A 359 18.94 -1.28 5.56
N ARG A 360 18.96 -0.76 6.79
CA ARG A 360 18.02 -1.18 7.85
C ARG A 360 17.05 -0.08 8.23
N ASP A 361 17.50 1.16 8.24
CA ASP A 361 16.82 2.20 9.00
C ASP A 361 15.82 3.01 8.14
N VAL A 362 15.83 2.88 6.81
CA VAL A 362 14.86 3.55 5.91
C VAL A 362 13.58 2.75 5.79
N PHE A 363 12.44 3.41 6.01
CA PHE A 363 11.12 2.77 5.96
C PHE A 363 10.12 3.44 5.02
N TYR A 364 10.38 4.68 4.60
CA TYR A 364 9.52 5.47 3.74
C TYR A 364 10.33 6.27 2.72
N CYS A 365 9.80 6.41 1.50
CA CYS A 365 10.37 7.22 0.42
C CYS A 365 9.29 8.03 -0.31
N GLN A 366 9.53 9.31 -0.51
CA GLN A 366 8.80 10.12 -1.49
C GLN A 366 9.75 10.46 -2.64
N LEU A 367 9.46 9.92 -3.81
CA LEU A 367 10.30 10.00 -5.00
C LEU A 367 9.67 10.94 -6.03
N TYR A 368 10.37 12.00 -6.37
CA TYR A 368 9.88 12.96 -7.34
C TYR A 368 10.66 12.82 -8.64
N LEU A 369 9.95 12.81 -9.76
CA LEU A 369 10.53 12.75 -11.10
C LEU A 369 10.23 14.03 -11.88
N LYS A 370 11.16 14.44 -12.74
CA LYS A 370 10.91 15.51 -13.71
C LYS A 370 10.01 15.05 -14.86
N ASP A 371 10.17 13.79 -15.27
CA ASP A 371 9.42 13.18 -16.38
C ASP A 371 9.14 11.70 -16.05
N MET A 372 7.86 11.34 -16.04
CA MET A 372 7.33 10.01 -15.73
C MET A 372 7.69 8.97 -16.79
N THR A 373 8.13 9.37 -17.99
CA THR A 373 8.69 8.44 -18.98
C THR A 373 9.94 7.72 -18.45
N ASN A 374 10.64 8.30 -17.45
CA ASN A 374 11.80 7.69 -16.80
C ASN A 374 11.46 6.66 -15.72
N PHE A 375 10.18 6.40 -15.43
CA PHE A 375 9.74 5.52 -14.34
C PHE A 375 10.38 4.12 -14.39
N GLY A 376 10.48 3.51 -15.58
CA GLY A 376 11.11 2.20 -15.75
C GLY A 376 12.60 2.18 -15.41
N ALA A 377 13.36 3.17 -15.90
CA ALA A 377 14.79 3.30 -15.62
C ALA A 377 15.06 3.59 -14.14
N ILE A 378 14.22 4.42 -13.53
CA ILE A 378 14.28 4.73 -12.11
C ILE A 378 13.94 3.52 -11.26
N ASN A 379 12.93 2.72 -11.62
CA ASN A 379 12.64 1.47 -10.91
C ASN A 379 13.83 0.51 -10.96
N ALA A 380 14.50 0.37 -12.10
CA ALA A 380 15.70 -0.46 -12.20
C ALA A 380 16.81 0.04 -11.27
N ALA A 381 17.12 1.34 -11.29
CA ALA A 381 18.12 1.94 -10.41
C ALA A 381 17.73 1.85 -8.93
N TYR A 382 16.44 2.04 -8.61
CA TYR A 382 15.91 1.91 -7.25
C TYR A 382 16.07 0.47 -6.73
N LYS A 383 15.81 -0.53 -7.57
CA LYS A 383 16.03 -1.94 -7.23
C LYS A 383 17.49 -2.19 -6.89
N ASP A 384 18.43 -1.64 -7.66
CA ASP A 384 19.87 -1.81 -7.42
C ASP A 384 20.28 -1.21 -6.06
N VAL A 385 19.87 0.03 -5.76
CA VAL A 385 20.32 0.73 -4.55
C VAL A 385 19.71 0.17 -3.27
N PHE A 386 18.50 -0.39 -3.33
CA PHE A 386 17.86 -1.05 -2.20
C PHE A 386 18.01 -2.58 -2.22
N ALA A 387 18.81 -3.16 -3.13
CA ALA A 387 18.94 -4.62 -3.28
C ALA A 387 19.47 -5.33 -2.03
N ALA A 388 20.32 -4.65 -1.25
CA ALA A 388 20.90 -5.16 -0.02
C ALA A 388 20.04 -4.90 1.23
N CYS A 389 18.90 -4.21 1.09
CA CYS A 389 17.98 -3.99 2.19
C CYS A 389 17.14 -5.25 2.40
N ASP A 390 16.94 -5.67 3.65
CA ASP A 390 16.09 -6.83 3.95
C ASP A 390 14.65 -6.60 3.47
N HIS A 391 14.18 -5.35 3.56
CA HIS A 391 12.89 -4.92 3.04
C HIS A 391 12.96 -3.52 2.42
N ALA A 392 12.52 -3.40 1.16
CA ALA A 392 12.37 -2.11 0.51
C ALA A 392 11.41 -1.20 1.33
N PRO A 393 11.65 0.11 1.40
CA PRO A 393 10.72 1.03 2.07
C PRO A 393 9.42 1.20 1.26
N THR A 394 8.40 1.77 1.89
CA THR A 394 7.21 2.23 1.15
C THR A 394 7.58 3.39 0.26
N ARG A 395 6.88 3.54 -0.85
CA ARG A 395 7.20 4.56 -1.84
C ARG A 395 5.97 5.17 -2.48
N THR A 396 6.02 6.48 -2.65
CA THR A 396 5.12 7.24 -3.53
C THR A 396 5.97 7.91 -4.60
N CYS A 397 5.56 7.83 -5.86
CA CYS A 397 6.35 8.35 -6.98
C CYS A 397 5.52 9.24 -7.89
N ILE A 398 5.84 10.54 -7.96
CA ILE A 398 5.04 11.53 -8.69
C ILE A 398 5.91 12.38 -9.62
N GLN A 399 5.33 12.91 -10.68
CA GLN A 399 6.00 13.88 -11.54
C GLN A 399 5.73 15.32 -11.06
N ILE A 400 6.80 16.10 -10.91
CA ILE A 400 6.72 17.54 -10.58
C ILE A 400 7.62 18.38 -11.49
N PRO A 401 7.32 19.67 -11.67
CA PRO A 401 8.22 20.59 -12.34
C PRO A 401 9.56 20.74 -11.59
N MET A 402 10.67 20.52 -12.30
CA MET A 402 12.03 20.61 -11.75
C MET A 402 12.96 21.49 -12.62
N PRO A 403 14.06 22.03 -12.05
CA PRO A 403 15.10 22.75 -12.81
C PRO A 403 15.69 21.95 -13.99
N GLU A 404 16.38 22.62 -14.90
CA GLU A 404 16.89 21.97 -16.13
C GLU A 404 17.82 20.78 -15.87
N SER A 405 18.76 20.91 -14.93
CA SER A 405 19.77 19.88 -14.60
C SER A 405 19.35 18.88 -13.53
N THR A 406 18.11 18.95 -13.03
CA THR A 406 17.58 18.04 -12.00
C THR A 406 16.50 17.14 -12.61
N PHE A 407 16.67 15.83 -12.49
CA PHE A 407 15.72 14.83 -12.98
C PHE A 407 15.01 14.08 -11.85
N VAL A 408 15.65 14.00 -10.69
CA VAL A 408 15.18 13.24 -9.51
C VAL A 408 15.37 14.05 -8.24
N GLU A 409 14.37 14.03 -7.36
CA GLU A 409 14.49 14.42 -5.96
C GLU A 409 14.00 13.25 -5.10
N LEU A 410 14.64 13.01 -3.96
CA LEU A 410 14.25 11.95 -3.03
C LEU A 410 14.16 12.49 -1.61
N GLU A 411 13.06 12.14 -0.96
CA GLU A 411 12.86 12.32 0.46
C GLU A 411 12.70 10.96 1.12
N ILE A 412 13.33 10.78 2.28
CA ILE A 412 13.27 9.55 3.06
C ILE A 412 12.90 9.85 4.51
N LEU A 413 12.19 8.90 5.13
CA LEU A 413 12.12 8.81 6.59
C LEU A 413 12.90 7.59 7.04
N PHE A 414 13.64 7.75 8.14
CA PHE A 414 14.55 6.74 8.66
C PHE A 414 14.63 6.76 10.19
N GLY A 415 14.94 5.65 10.86
CA GLY A 415 15.12 5.65 12.33
C GLY A 415 15.89 4.46 12.91
N LYS A 416 16.37 4.61 14.15
CA LYS A 416 17.21 3.63 14.85
C LYS A 416 16.39 2.47 15.42
N CYS A 417 16.97 1.28 15.39
CA CYS A 417 16.48 0.10 16.14
C CYS A 417 15.00 -0.23 15.86
N ILE A 418 14.60 -0.14 14.60
CA ILE A 418 13.22 -0.31 14.18
C ILE A 418 12.91 -1.81 14.03
N ARG A 419 11.89 -2.29 14.75
CA ARG A 419 11.23 -3.55 14.40
C ARG A 419 10.31 -3.25 13.22
N LYS A 420 10.85 -3.33 12.01
CA LYS A 420 10.13 -2.99 10.77
C LYS A 420 9.26 -4.20 10.41
N SER A 421 7.94 -4.04 10.48
CA SER A 421 7.03 -4.98 9.83
C SER A 421 6.67 -4.41 8.46
N VAL A 422 6.76 -5.24 7.42
CA VAL A 422 6.57 -4.80 6.05
C VAL A 422 5.56 -5.71 5.37
N MET A 423 4.57 -5.09 4.73
CA MET A 423 3.66 -5.79 3.84
C MET A 423 4.12 -5.58 2.39
N HIS A 424 4.27 -6.67 1.66
CA HIS A 424 4.57 -6.63 0.24
C HIS A 424 3.77 -7.68 -0.51
N VAL A 425 3.02 -7.21 -1.49
CA VAL A 425 2.23 -8.03 -2.41
C VAL A 425 3.01 -8.10 -3.72
N LYS A 426 3.52 -9.29 -4.09
CA LYS A 426 4.17 -9.52 -5.38
C LYS A 426 3.32 -10.37 -6.31
N SER A 427 2.60 -11.35 -5.76
CA SER A 427 1.73 -12.22 -6.52
C SER A 427 0.53 -11.46 -7.10
N LEU A 428 0.12 -11.80 -8.31
CA LEU A 428 -1.19 -11.41 -8.84
C LEU A 428 -2.27 -12.16 -8.07
N SER A 429 -3.28 -11.43 -7.58
CA SER A 429 -4.33 -11.97 -6.73
C SER A 429 -5.69 -11.32 -7.04
N GLU A 430 -6.79 -11.81 -6.45
CA GLU A 430 -8.08 -11.10 -6.49
C GLU A 430 -8.26 -10.14 -5.29
N TRP A 431 -7.32 -10.12 -4.33
CA TRP A 431 -7.40 -9.31 -3.12
C TRP A 431 -6.75 -7.93 -3.27
N ALA A 432 -5.43 -7.86 -3.48
CA ALA A 432 -4.70 -6.60 -3.58
C ALA A 432 -3.76 -6.61 -4.79
N PRO A 433 -3.55 -5.46 -5.43
CA PRO A 433 -2.61 -5.36 -6.54
C PRO A 433 -1.18 -5.46 -6.04
N PRO A 434 -0.28 -6.05 -6.84
CA PRO A 434 1.14 -5.96 -6.54
C PRO A 434 1.67 -4.54 -6.74
N CYS A 435 2.79 -4.23 -6.09
CA CYS A 435 3.53 -3.00 -6.35
C CYS A 435 4.05 -2.97 -7.80
N ILE A 436 3.88 -1.85 -8.51
CA ILE A 436 4.38 -1.67 -9.89
C ILE A 436 5.87 -1.28 -9.94
N GLY A 437 6.58 -1.46 -8.83
CA GLY A 437 7.99 -1.16 -8.67
C GLY A 437 8.57 -1.82 -7.42
N PRO A 438 9.88 -1.72 -7.22
CA PRO A 438 10.61 -2.41 -6.14
C PRO A 438 10.47 -1.67 -4.80
N TYR A 439 9.27 -1.62 -4.24
CA TYR A 439 8.93 -0.99 -2.97
C TYR A 439 7.88 -1.81 -2.23
N SER A 440 7.66 -1.50 -0.96
CA SER A 440 6.68 -2.23 -0.14
C SER A 440 5.34 -1.53 -0.07
N GLN A 441 4.27 -2.30 0.13
CA GLN A 441 2.90 -1.79 0.23
C GLN A 441 2.70 -0.95 1.50
N ALA A 442 3.26 -1.43 2.60
CA ALA A 442 3.19 -0.78 3.90
C ALA A 442 4.44 -1.04 4.75
N SER A 443 4.76 -0.07 5.62
CA SER A 443 5.79 -0.16 6.65
C SER A 443 5.17 0.23 8.00
N GLU A 444 5.32 -0.62 9.01
CA GLU A 444 4.93 -0.31 10.39
C GLU A 444 6.16 0.08 11.21
N LEU A 445 6.07 1.22 11.90
CA LEU A 445 7.10 1.77 12.78
C LEU A 445 6.46 2.49 13.96
N CYS A 446 6.89 2.16 15.20
CA CYS A 446 6.54 2.91 16.42
C CYS A 446 5.03 3.18 16.56
N GLY A 447 4.18 2.19 16.26
CA GLY A 447 2.71 2.35 16.32
C GLY A 447 2.14 3.23 15.22
N SER A 448 2.88 3.45 14.13
CA SER A 448 2.43 4.14 12.92
C SER A 448 2.58 3.24 11.70
N ILE A 449 1.60 3.27 10.82
CA ILE A 449 1.55 2.54 9.56
C ILE A 449 1.70 3.56 8.44
N PHE A 450 2.71 3.38 7.59
CA PHE A 450 2.93 4.17 6.40
C PHE A 450 2.55 3.34 5.18
N LEU A 451 1.60 3.80 4.37
CA LEU A 451 1.27 3.14 3.11
C LEU A 451 2.04 3.77 1.94
N CYS A 452 2.31 2.96 0.92
CA CYS A 452 2.79 3.46 -0.37
C CYS A 452 1.71 4.29 -1.09
N GLY A 453 2.10 4.92 -2.19
CA GLY A 453 1.13 5.54 -3.09
C GLY A 453 0.27 4.47 -3.76
N MET A 454 -1.04 4.55 -3.56
CA MET A 454 -2.02 3.62 -4.09
C MET A 454 -2.67 4.21 -5.34
N ILE A 455 -2.45 3.56 -6.47
CA ILE A 455 -3.14 3.83 -7.74
C ILE A 455 -4.21 2.76 -8.00
N ALA A 456 -5.14 3.06 -8.90
CA ALA A 456 -6.32 2.24 -9.19
C ALA A 456 -6.03 0.99 -10.05
N LEU A 457 -5.06 0.18 -9.62
CA LEU A 457 -4.72 -1.08 -10.27
C LEU A 457 -5.80 -2.13 -10.02
N GLU A 458 -6.14 -2.88 -11.06
CA GLU A 458 -6.87 -4.14 -10.91
C GLU A 458 -5.93 -5.21 -10.33
N PRO A 459 -6.29 -5.86 -9.20
CA PRO A 459 -5.39 -6.81 -8.52
C PRO A 459 -4.84 -7.96 -9.36
N TYR A 460 -5.67 -8.48 -10.27
CA TYR A 460 -5.38 -9.68 -11.06
C TYR A 460 -4.64 -9.38 -12.38
N THR A 461 -4.64 -8.14 -12.86
CA THR A 461 -3.88 -7.72 -14.07
C THR A 461 -2.68 -6.83 -13.75
N ALA A 462 -2.66 -6.19 -12.57
CA ALA A 462 -1.74 -5.12 -12.21
C ALA A 462 -1.71 -3.97 -13.25
N GLN A 463 -2.88 -3.63 -13.79
CA GLN A 463 -3.05 -2.51 -14.73
C GLN A 463 -4.14 -1.56 -14.24
N VAL A 464 -4.02 -0.27 -14.61
CA VAL A 464 -5.10 0.70 -14.46
C VAL A 464 -5.91 0.69 -15.77
N PRO A 465 -7.16 0.23 -15.79
CA PRO A 465 -7.96 0.25 -17.01
C PRO A 465 -8.18 1.68 -17.51
N ALA A 466 -7.92 1.90 -18.80
CA ALA A 466 -8.04 3.21 -19.44
C ALA A 466 -9.50 3.75 -19.45
N THR A 467 -10.48 2.89 -19.19
CA THR A 467 -11.91 3.23 -19.14
C THR A 467 -12.35 3.78 -17.78
N LEU A 468 -11.50 3.74 -16.75
CA LEU A 468 -11.89 4.23 -15.42
C LEU A 468 -11.95 5.76 -15.37
N SER A 469 -13.03 6.31 -14.81
CA SER A 469 -13.14 7.72 -14.47
C SER A 469 -12.25 8.06 -13.26
N ALA A 470 -11.88 9.34 -13.08
CA ALA A 470 -11.09 9.77 -11.92
C ALA A 470 -11.80 9.46 -10.58
N ALA A 471 -13.12 9.61 -10.54
CA ALA A 471 -13.95 9.22 -9.39
C ALA A 471 -13.82 7.72 -9.08
N ARG A 472 -13.88 6.87 -10.12
CA ARG A 472 -13.74 5.43 -9.95
C ARG A 472 -12.31 5.03 -9.55
N GLN A 473 -11.29 5.72 -10.06
CA GLN A 473 -9.92 5.52 -9.61
C GLN A 473 -9.77 5.86 -8.12
N CYS A 474 -10.29 7.01 -7.67
CA CYS A 474 -10.27 7.41 -6.26
C CYS A 474 -10.91 6.34 -5.35
N GLN A 475 -12.09 5.84 -5.74
CA GLN A 475 -12.79 4.76 -5.04
C GLN A 475 -11.92 3.49 -4.90
N ILE A 476 -11.27 3.05 -5.98
CA ILE A 476 -10.41 1.86 -5.97
C ILE A 476 -9.16 2.10 -5.11
N CYS A 477 -8.55 3.29 -5.16
CA CYS A 477 -7.42 3.64 -4.29
C CYS A 477 -7.81 3.52 -2.80
N LEU A 478 -8.97 4.04 -2.41
CA LEU A 478 -9.47 3.94 -1.04
C LEU A 478 -9.76 2.48 -0.62
N GLN A 479 -10.25 1.64 -1.54
CA GLN A 479 -10.42 0.21 -1.27
C GLN A 479 -9.08 -0.50 -1.03
N HIS A 480 -8.06 -0.18 -1.82
CA HIS A 480 -6.72 -0.75 -1.63
C HIS A 480 -6.12 -0.32 -0.29
N ILE A 481 -6.36 0.93 0.12
CA ILE A 481 -6.00 1.44 1.45
C ILE A 481 -6.72 0.61 2.52
N GLN A 482 -8.05 0.49 2.49
CA GLN A 482 -8.82 -0.29 3.47
C GLN A 482 -8.30 -1.72 3.59
N ARG A 483 -8.15 -2.44 2.46
CA ARG A 483 -7.64 -3.82 2.46
C ARG A 483 -6.27 -3.94 3.10
N THR A 484 -5.38 -3.00 2.80
CA THR A 484 -4.04 -2.97 3.38
C THR A 484 -4.08 -2.68 4.89
N LEU A 485 -4.95 -1.77 5.33
CA LEU A 485 -5.17 -1.48 6.75
C LEU A 485 -5.76 -2.68 7.50
N ASP A 486 -6.80 -3.34 6.96
CA ASP A 486 -7.41 -4.54 7.55
C ASP A 486 -6.36 -5.62 7.80
N ALA A 487 -5.50 -5.85 6.81
CA ALA A 487 -4.43 -6.82 6.87
C ALA A 487 -3.33 -6.47 7.90
N LEU A 488 -3.25 -5.20 8.30
CA LEU A 488 -2.37 -4.67 9.35
C LEU A 488 -3.10 -4.42 10.67
N LYS A 489 -4.32 -4.97 10.84
CA LYS A 489 -5.17 -4.77 12.03
C LYS A 489 -5.41 -3.28 12.28
N SER A 490 -5.85 -2.57 11.25
CA SER A 490 -6.19 -1.15 11.25
C SER A 490 -7.41 -0.92 10.33
N ASP A 491 -7.97 0.29 10.31
CA ASP A 491 -9.06 0.67 9.42
C ASP A 491 -9.08 2.19 9.17
N PHE A 492 -10.05 2.70 8.40
CA PHE A 492 -10.18 4.14 8.12
C PHE A 492 -10.41 5.03 9.36
N SER A 493 -10.89 4.50 10.48
CA SER A 493 -11.02 5.28 11.73
C SER A 493 -9.66 5.56 12.39
N HIS A 494 -8.63 4.80 12.00
CA HIS A 494 -7.26 4.93 12.48
C HIS A 494 -6.36 5.70 11.51
N VAL A 495 -6.89 6.16 10.37
CA VAL A 495 -6.14 6.97 9.39
C VAL A 495 -5.97 8.39 9.93
N LEU A 496 -4.73 8.85 9.96
CA LEU A 496 -4.36 10.20 10.43
C LEU A 496 -4.38 11.19 9.27
N VAL A 497 -3.75 10.80 8.15
CA VAL A 497 -3.56 11.67 6.98
C VAL A 497 -3.76 10.89 5.69
N LEU A 498 -4.43 11.53 4.74
CA LEU A 498 -4.51 11.11 3.35
C LEU A 498 -3.88 12.18 2.45
N THR A 499 -2.85 11.81 1.72
CA THR A 499 -2.26 12.64 0.68
C THR A 499 -2.72 12.15 -0.68
N ILE A 500 -3.49 12.98 -1.37
CA ILE A 500 -4.20 12.67 -2.61
C ILE A 500 -3.53 13.46 -3.74
N PHE A 501 -2.80 12.74 -4.59
CA PHE A 501 -2.19 13.31 -5.78
C PHE A 501 -3.15 13.20 -6.96
N ILE A 502 -3.38 14.32 -7.62
CA ILE A 502 -4.37 14.49 -8.68
C ILE A 502 -3.64 14.96 -9.94
N ASP A 503 -3.76 14.19 -11.01
CA ASP A 503 -3.19 14.57 -12.29
C ASP A 503 -3.80 15.90 -12.80
N GLU A 504 -2.96 16.78 -13.34
CA GLU A 504 -3.36 18.11 -13.78
C GLU A 504 -4.50 18.11 -14.82
N PHE A 505 -4.61 17.06 -15.64
CA PHE A 505 -5.68 16.92 -16.62
C PHE A 505 -7.05 16.70 -15.99
N VAL A 506 -7.13 16.26 -14.73
CA VAL A 506 -8.38 16.06 -13.99
C VAL A 506 -8.56 16.98 -12.78
N ALA A 507 -7.74 18.03 -12.64
CA ALA A 507 -7.84 18.98 -11.54
C ALA A 507 -9.24 19.63 -11.39
N GLY A 508 -10.02 19.74 -12.47
CA GLY A 508 -11.41 20.21 -12.44
C GLY A 508 -12.38 19.31 -11.64
N ARG A 509 -11.96 18.09 -11.27
CA ARG A 509 -12.75 17.09 -10.53
C ARG A 509 -12.43 17.03 -9.03
N ILE A 510 -11.65 17.96 -8.50
CA ILE A 510 -11.26 18.00 -7.08
C ILE A 510 -12.47 17.95 -6.13
N GLY A 511 -13.58 18.62 -6.47
CA GLY A 511 -14.81 18.59 -5.66
C GLY A 511 -15.40 17.19 -5.55
N ASP A 512 -15.52 16.50 -6.68
CA ASP A 512 -16.04 15.11 -6.76
C ASP A 512 -15.14 14.16 -5.95
N ILE A 513 -13.81 14.29 -6.08
CA ILE A 513 -12.83 13.47 -5.36
C ILE A 513 -12.93 13.71 -3.84
N ARG A 514 -13.08 14.96 -3.42
CA ARG A 514 -13.20 15.31 -2.00
C ARG A 514 -14.44 14.68 -1.38
N GLN A 515 -15.58 14.79 -2.06
CA GLN A 515 -16.83 14.19 -1.60
C GLN A 515 -16.71 12.67 -1.43
N ILE A 516 -16.02 11.99 -2.35
CA ILE A 516 -15.77 10.54 -2.24
C ILE A 516 -14.94 10.22 -0.99
N VAL A 517 -13.84 10.93 -0.77
CA VAL A 517 -12.97 10.70 0.40
C VAL A 517 -13.71 10.99 1.71
N GLU A 518 -14.44 12.11 1.78
CA GLU A 518 -15.26 12.47 2.95
C GLU A 518 -16.36 11.45 3.24
N SER A 519 -16.91 10.78 2.22
CA SER A 519 -17.91 9.72 2.40
C SER A 519 -17.34 8.38 2.90
N THR A 520 -16.01 8.23 2.95
CA THR A 520 -15.35 6.95 3.24
C THR A 520 -15.12 6.71 4.75
N SER A 521 -15.14 7.77 5.57
CA SER A 521 -14.92 7.65 7.01
C SER A 521 -15.78 8.65 7.79
N GLU A 522 -16.30 8.22 8.93
CA GLU A 522 -17.00 9.11 9.89
C GLU A 522 -16.01 10.00 10.66
N SER A 523 -14.73 9.60 10.72
CA SER A 523 -13.67 10.36 11.38
C SER A 523 -13.20 11.53 10.50
N LYS A 524 -12.93 12.69 11.11
CA LYS A 524 -12.25 13.81 10.44
C LYS A 524 -10.79 13.45 10.13
N ILE A 525 -10.54 12.87 8.96
CA ILE A 525 -9.20 12.58 8.44
C ILE A 525 -8.59 13.87 7.87
N LEU A 526 -7.29 14.11 8.11
CA LEU A 526 -6.57 15.21 7.45
C LEU A 526 -6.36 14.89 5.97
N GLN A 527 -6.76 15.79 5.07
CA GLN A 527 -6.75 15.56 3.62
C GLN A 527 -5.89 16.58 2.87
N ASP A 528 -4.96 16.07 2.08
CA ASP A 528 -3.95 16.87 1.39
C ASP A 528 -4.10 16.62 -0.10
N MET A 529 -4.77 17.51 -0.81
CA MET A 529 -5.00 17.37 -2.25
C MET A 529 -3.94 18.16 -3.02
N ILE A 530 -3.11 17.45 -3.79
CA ILE A 530 -1.95 18.02 -4.50
C ILE A 530 -2.10 17.76 -5.99
N ILE A 531 -2.06 18.82 -6.80
CA ILE A 531 -2.06 18.71 -8.26
C ILE A 531 -0.63 18.44 -8.74
N VAL A 532 -0.47 17.42 -9.57
CA VAL A 532 0.83 16.98 -10.10
C VAL A 532 0.80 16.85 -11.62
N SER A 533 1.97 16.88 -12.26
CA SER A 533 2.05 16.86 -13.72
C SER A 533 1.74 15.50 -14.35
N ALA A 534 2.02 14.41 -13.62
CA ALA A 534 1.71 13.04 -14.04
C ALA A 534 1.88 12.06 -12.88
N LEU A 535 1.19 10.92 -12.97
CA LEU A 535 1.30 9.79 -12.06
C LEU A 535 1.76 8.52 -12.79
N PRO A 536 2.30 7.52 -12.08
CA PRO A 536 2.69 6.24 -12.67
C PRO A 536 1.51 5.52 -13.34
N ALA A 537 1.81 4.70 -14.34
CA ALA A 537 0.82 3.91 -15.09
C ALA A 537 -0.32 4.73 -15.73
N ASN A 538 -0.09 6.02 -16.00
CA ASN A 538 -1.10 6.98 -16.48
C ASN A 538 -2.34 7.05 -15.56
N ALA A 539 -2.15 6.83 -14.26
CA ALA A 539 -3.19 7.04 -13.28
C ALA A 539 -3.59 8.53 -13.25
N MET A 540 -4.85 8.79 -12.90
CA MET A 540 -5.37 10.12 -12.67
C MET A 540 -5.36 10.48 -11.18
N ILE A 541 -5.41 9.47 -10.31
CA ILE A 541 -5.44 9.59 -8.85
C ILE A 541 -4.44 8.60 -8.23
N GLU A 542 -3.62 9.09 -7.30
CA GLU A 542 -2.79 8.29 -6.41
C GLU A 542 -3.05 8.76 -4.97
N ILE A 543 -3.35 7.85 -4.05
CA ILE A 543 -3.62 8.19 -2.65
C ILE A 543 -2.61 7.48 -1.75
N GLN A 544 -1.99 8.24 -0.89
CA GLN A 544 -1.12 7.77 0.16
C GLN A 544 -1.79 7.98 1.52
N ALA A 545 -1.54 7.06 2.46
CA ALA A 545 -2.10 7.14 3.81
C ALA A 545 -1.04 6.93 4.90
N VAL A 546 -1.24 7.60 6.03
CA VAL A 546 -0.58 7.32 7.30
C VAL A 546 -1.66 7.01 8.33
N ALA A 547 -1.51 5.90 9.04
CA ALA A 547 -2.48 5.39 10.00
C ALA A 547 -1.81 4.87 11.30
N ARG A 548 -2.62 4.44 12.27
CA ARG A 548 -2.16 3.71 13.47
C ARG A 548 -2.71 2.27 13.50
N PRO A 549 -2.04 1.30 14.13
CA PRO A 549 -2.62 0.00 14.41
C PRO A 549 -3.82 0.10 15.38
N MET A 550 -4.72 -0.88 15.36
CA MET A 550 -5.77 -1.03 16.37
C MET A 550 -5.17 -1.35 17.74
N GLY A 551 -5.81 -0.86 18.81
CA GLY A 551 -5.43 -1.15 20.20
C GLY A 551 -4.27 -0.29 20.74
N THR A 552 -3.75 0.66 19.97
CA THR A 552 -2.90 1.74 20.49
C THR A 552 -3.79 2.86 21.05
N ASP A 553 -4.42 2.60 22.19
CA ASP A 553 -5.20 3.59 22.96
C ASP A 553 -4.32 4.44 23.88
N GLU A 554 -3.00 4.23 23.89
CA GLU A 554 -2.10 5.22 24.47
C GLU A 554 -2.22 6.51 23.66
N GLU A 555 -2.77 7.54 24.31
CA GLU A 555 -2.83 8.91 23.82
C GLU A 555 -1.43 9.33 23.34
N LEU A 556 -1.17 9.19 22.03
CA LEU A 556 -0.13 9.97 21.39
C LEU A 556 -0.54 11.41 21.62
N SER A 557 0.18 12.09 22.52
CA SER A 557 -0.15 13.47 22.88
C SER A 557 -0.38 14.29 21.60
N PRO A 558 -1.39 15.15 21.52
CA PRO A 558 -1.63 15.98 20.34
C PRO A 558 -0.40 16.79 19.87
N LYS A 559 0.56 17.01 20.79
CA LYS A 559 1.90 17.55 20.55
C LYS A 559 2.73 16.68 19.59
N TYR A 560 2.62 15.36 19.72
CA TYR A 560 3.28 14.34 18.90
C TYR A 560 2.81 14.32 17.45
N VAL A 561 1.53 14.58 17.20
CA VAL A 561 0.94 14.64 15.85
C VAL A 561 1.18 16.02 15.21
N SER A 562 1.07 17.11 15.98
CA SER A 562 1.23 18.48 15.44
C SER A 562 2.69 18.89 15.18
N GLU A 563 3.65 18.53 16.04
CA GLU A 563 5.09 18.81 15.82
C GLU A 563 5.69 17.92 14.70
N ARG A 564 5.13 16.72 14.47
CA ARG A 564 5.59 15.77 13.44
C ARG A 564 4.88 15.88 12.09
N LEU A 565 3.60 16.30 12.05
CA LEU A 565 2.93 16.61 10.78
C LEU A 565 3.33 17.98 10.27
N SER A 566 3.59 18.99 11.12
CA SER A 566 4.08 20.30 10.66
C SER A 566 5.44 20.25 9.94
N SER A 567 6.26 19.23 10.23
CA SER A 567 7.50 18.93 9.51
C SER A 567 7.30 18.08 8.24
N CYS A 568 6.10 17.53 8.03
CA CYS A 568 5.68 16.76 6.87
C CYS A 568 4.71 17.56 5.98
N TRP A 569 5.15 18.72 5.46
CA TRP A 569 4.37 19.39 4.41
C TRP A 569 5.21 19.88 3.24
N ILE A 570 4.66 19.56 2.08
CA ILE A 570 5.12 19.89 0.74
C ILE A 570 4.87 21.37 0.45
N ARG A 571 5.85 21.96 -0.24
CA ARG A 571 5.79 23.26 -0.91
C ARG A 571 4.48 23.41 -1.69
N ALA A 572 3.70 24.44 -1.35
CA ALA A 572 2.84 25.05 -2.34
C ALA A 572 3.72 25.56 -3.49
N THR A 573 3.53 25.01 -4.69
CA THR A 573 4.06 25.62 -5.90
C THR A 573 3.28 26.92 -6.13
N GLU A 574 3.92 28.06 -5.85
CA GLU A 574 3.47 29.35 -6.37
C GLU A 574 3.51 29.29 -7.91
N SER A 575 2.38 28.95 -8.52
CA SER A 575 2.12 29.41 -9.87
C SER A 575 1.65 30.86 -9.74
N SER A 576 2.57 31.77 -10.08
CA SER A 576 2.37 33.22 -10.27
C SER A 576 1.87 34.04 -9.09
N MET A 577 2.75 34.81 -8.44
CA MET A 577 2.42 36.17 -7.99
C MET A 577 3.67 36.96 -7.60
N PHE A 578 3.90 38.10 -8.26
CA PHE A 578 4.96 39.06 -7.96
C PHE A 578 4.39 40.21 -7.11
N GLY A 579 5.11 40.67 -6.08
CA GLY A 579 5.01 42.07 -5.58
C GLY A 579 4.70 42.28 -4.08
N TYR A 580 5.48 43.17 -3.46
CA TYR A 580 5.57 43.46 -2.02
C TYR A 580 4.45 44.36 -1.44
N GLY A 581 4.03 44.14 -0.18
CA GLY A 581 3.16 45.04 0.63
C GLY A 581 2.77 44.46 2.01
N ILE A 582 2.43 45.32 3.00
CA ILE A 582 2.07 45.00 4.41
C ILE A 582 0.55 44.77 4.56
N LEU A 583 0.13 43.81 5.40
CA LEU A 583 -1.28 43.43 5.67
C LEU A 583 -1.62 43.58 7.17
N ASP A 584 -2.77 44.15 7.50
CA ASP A 584 -3.41 44.15 8.83
C ASP A 584 -4.68 43.27 8.80
N PHE A 585 -5.00 42.58 9.91
CA PHE A 585 -6.16 41.67 10.04
C PHE A 585 -7.03 41.95 11.27
N THR A 586 -8.33 41.68 11.14
CA THR A 586 -9.31 41.53 12.23
C THR A 586 -10.10 40.23 12.01
N ILE A 587 -10.26 39.39 13.04
CA ILE A 587 -10.97 38.10 12.99
C ILE A 587 -12.41 38.32 13.47
N GLU A 588 -13.40 37.99 12.65
CA GLU A 588 -14.82 37.99 13.01
C GLU A 588 -15.37 36.55 12.91
N ASP A 589 -15.98 36.09 14.01
CA ASP A 589 -16.65 34.81 14.29
C ASP A 589 -15.82 33.50 14.36
N ILE A 590 -15.79 32.94 15.58
CA ILE A 590 -15.38 31.58 15.92
C ILE A 590 -16.65 30.84 16.34
N ASP A 591 -17.16 29.91 15.54
CA ASP A 591 -18.29 29.07 15.93
C ASP A 591 -17.80 27.97 16.88
N ALA A 592 -18.23 28.03 18.14
CA ALA A 592 -17.67 27.25 19.24
C ALA A 592 -18.39 25.90 19.41
N LYS A 593 -18.15 24.93 18.50
CA LYS A 593 -18.54 23.52 18.72
C LYS A 593 -17.55 22.52 18.13
N GLY A 594 -16.46 22.27 18.87
CA GLY A 594 -15.76 20.98 18.86
C GLY A 594 -14.71 20.81 17.75
N THR A 595 -13.45 21.00 18.14
CA THR A 595 -12.24 20.68 17.37
C THR A 595 -12.21 21.34 15.98
N ASP A 596 -12.14 22.66 15.99
CA ASP A 596 -12.06 23.46 14.76
C ASP A 596 -10.65 23.97 14.54
N ALA A 597 -10.10 23.63 13.37
CA ALA A 597 -8.95 24.31 12.80
C ALA A 597 -9.38 25.71 12.39
N VAL A 598 -8.75 26.75 12.94
CA VAL A 598 -9.01 28.13 12.53
C VAL A 598 -8.42 28.37 11.13
N ILE A 599 -9.28 28.53 10.11
CA ILE A 599 -8.85 28.93 8.76
C ILE A 599 -8.71 30.47 8.75
N LEU A 600 -7.48 30.98 8.70
CA LEU A 600 -7.24 32.41 8.46
C LEU A 600 -7.45 32.71 6.96
N VAL A 601 -8.67 33.05 6.58
CA VAL A 601 -8.96 33.53 5.21
C VAL A 601 -8.60 35.01 5.11
N ALA A 602 -7.48 35.33 4.46
CA ALA A 602 -7.20 36.70 4.05
C ALA A 602 -8.13 37.06 2.88
N SER A 603 -9.17 37.86 3.13
CA SER A 603 -10.18 38.13 2.11
C SER A 603 -9.79 39.20 1.10
N GLN A 604 -8.76 40.03 1.35
CA GLN A 604 -8.42 41.13 0.43
C GLN A 604 -6.92 41.46 0.39
N TYR A 605 -6.29 41.23 -0.77
CA TYR A 605 -5.06 41.88 -1.21
C TYR A 605 -5.41 43.15 -1.98
N LEU A 606 -4.76 44.27 -1.70
CA LEU A 606 -4.72 45.43 -2.59
C LEU A 606 -3.37 45.38 -3.31
N ASP A 607 -3.39 45.11 -4.62
CA ASP A 607 -2.18 45.32 -5.41
C ASP A 607 -1.86 46.83 -5.43
N GLY A 608 -0.62 47.21 -5.75
CA GLY A 608 -0.21 48.61 -5.89
C GLY A 608 -0.95 49.41 -6.99
N ARG A 609 -2.02 48.85 -7.57
CA ARG A 609 -2.89 49.43 -8.60
C ARG A 609 -4.38 49.45 -8.18
N GLY A 610 -4.71 49.03 -6.95
CA GLY A 610 -6.08 49.08 -6.41
C GLY A 610 -6.98 47.90 -6.79
N VAL A 611 -6.44 46.80 -7.33
CA VAL A 611 -7.22 45.61 -7.71
C VAL A 611 -7.21 44.57 -6.60
N ARG A 612 -8.40 44.14 -6.17
CA ARG A 612 -8.60 43.12 -5.14
C ARG A 612 -8.36 41.72 -5.69
N THR A 613 -7.39 40.98 -5.14
CA THR A 613 -7.12 39.58 -5.51
C THR A 613 -7.15 38.69 -4.25
N PRO A 614 -7.79 37.51 -4.24
CA PRO A 614 -7.81 36.65 -3.06
C PRO A 614 -6.49 35.90 -2.89
N MET A 615 -5.97 35.87 -1.66
CA MET A 615 -4.78 35.10 -1.27
C MET A 615 -5.17 34.17 -0.11
N VAL A 616 -4.81 32.89 -0.16
CA VAL A 616 -5.19 31.92 0.90
C VAL A 616 -3.93 31.51 1.65
N LEU A 617 -3.80 31.94 2.90
CA LEU A 617 -2.82 31.42 3.85
C LEU A 617 -3.54 30.41 4.75
N ARG A 618 -3.03 29.18 4.88
CA ARG A 618 -3.59 28.21 5.83
C ARG A 618 -2.62 28.01 6.98
N ALA A 619 -3.05 28.41 8.17
CA ALA A 619 -2.43 28.02 9.44
C ALA A 619 -3.42 27.13 10.18
N TYR A 620 -2.95 26.07 10.84
CA TYR A 620 -3.80 25.16 11.60
C TYR A 620 -3.57 25.40 13.08
N ILE A 621 -4.61 25.87 13.78
CA ILE A 621 -4.61 26.01 15.24
C ILE A 621 -5.61 25.01 15.80
N CYS A 622 -5.14 24.06 16.61
CA CYS A 622 -5.99 23.07 17.28
C CYS A 622 -6.50 23.66 18.61
N SER A 623 -7.82 23.77 18.76
CA SER A 623 -8.47 24.51 19.85
C SER A 623 -8.49 23.82 21.22
N GLN A 624 -7.90 22.64 21.40
CA GLN A 624 -7.92 21.96 22.70
C GLN A 624 -6.77 22.33 23.65
N TYR A 625 -5.67 22.93 23.19
CA TYR A 625 -4.58 23.35 24.07
C TYR A 625 -3.89 24.60 23.54
N VAL A 626 -4.22 25.77 24.08
CA VAL A 626 -3.42 26.99 23.88
C VAL A 626 -2.17 26.89 24.75
N LEU A 627 -1.14 26.22 24.23
CA LEU A 627 0.22 26.45 24.69
C LEU A 627 0.81 27.54 23.81
N ALA A 628 1.31 28.61 24.43
CA ALA A 628 1.94 29.73 23.73
C ALA A 628 3.07 29.22 22.83
N PHE A 629 2.92 29.35 21.52
CA PHE A 629 3.99 29.11 20.56
C PHE A 629 4.62 30.45 20.21
N GLU A 630 5.90 30.64 20.53
CA GLU A 630 6.76 31.53 19.75
C GLU A 630 7.28 30.73 18.55
N THR A 631 6.59 30.81 17.42
CA THR A 631 7.12 30.32 16.14
C THR A 631 7.56 31.52 15.32
N SER A 632 8.87 31.68 15.14
CA SER A 632 9.44 32.66 14.21
C SER A 632 9.33 32.10 12.80
N ILE A 633 8.39 32.62 11.99
CA ILE A 633 8.30 32.25 10.57
C ILE A 633 9.23 33.20 9.80
N ARG A 634 10.31 32.65 9.25
CA ARG A 634 11.27 33.40 8.41
C ARG A 634 10.81 33.30 6.95
N LEU A 635 10.30 34.41 6.41
CA LEU A 635 9.90 34.49 5.01
C LEU A 635 10.99 35.25 4.24
N GLU A 636 11.74 34.53 3.39
CA GLU A 636 12.70 35.14 2.47
C GLU A 636 11.95 35.72 1.27
N THR A 637 12.10 37.02 1.03
CA THR A 637 11.53 37.68 -0.15
C THR A 637 12.58 37.91 -1.23
N LEU A 638 12.13 38.03 -2.48
CA LEU A 638 12.85 38.15 -3.76
C LEU A 638 13.97 39.22 -3.89
N LYS A 639 14.40 39.90 -2.81
CA LYS A 639 15.46 40.93 -2.81
C LYS A 639 16.31 40.96 -1.53
N GLY A 640 16.51 39.83 -0.85
CA GLY A 640 17.47 39.73 0.26
C GLY A 640 17.08 40.58 1.49
N ARG A 641 15.78 40.70 1.78
CA ARG A 641 15.29 41.25 3.04
C ARG A 641 14.46 40.17 3.75
N ASP A 642 14.88 39.82 4.94
CA ASP A 642 14.17 38.91 5.84
C ASP A 642 12.89 39.59 6.31
N LEU A 643 11.74 38.98 6.07
CA LEU A 643 10.52 39.32 6.81
C LEU A 643 10.48 38.41 8.04
N LEU A 644 10.53 39.02 9.24
CA LEU A 644 10.32 38.31 10.50
C LEU A 644 8.86 38.45 10.89
N ALA A 645 8.09 37.36 10.78
CA ALA A 645 6.76 37.29 11.36
C ALA A 645 6.86 36.59 12.72
N SER A 646 6.54 37.32 13.80
CA SER A 646 6.37 36.74 15.14
C SER A 646 4.88 36.68 15.45
N ILE A 647 4.38 35.48 15.71
CA ILE A 647 3.02 35.30 16.21
C ILE A 647 3.12 35.33 17.74
N THR A 648 2.50 36.33 18.38
CA THR A 648 2.46 36.43 19.84
C THR A 648 1.01 36.31 20.29
N VAL A 649 0.70 35.25 21.02
CA VAL A 649 -0.64 35.07 21.64
C VAL A 649 -0.69 35.93 22.90
N ILE A 650 -1.52 36.98 22.90
CA ILE A 650 -1.63 37.90 24.05
C ILE A 650 -2.79 37.43 24.95
N GLU A 651 -2.42 36.83 26.09
CA GLU A 651 -3.20 36.57 27.32
C GLU A 651 -4.59 35.90 27.24
N SER A 652 -4.79 34.89 28.11
CA SER A 652 -6.11 34.32 28.41
C SER A 652 -6.98 35.32 29.18
N LEU A 653 -8.03 35.84 28.55
CA LEU A 653 -9.10 36.50 29.29
C LEU A 653 -10.04 35.43 29.88
N GLN A 654 -10.34 35.59 31.16
CA GLN A 654 -11.09 34.64 31.99
C GLN A 654 -12.42 34.19 31.33
N MET A 655 -12.71 32.92 31.57
CA MET A 655 -13.92 32.17 31.22
C MET A 655 -15.21 33.00 31.30
N SER A 656 -15.64 33.58 30.18
CA SER A 656 -17.05 33.95 29.91
C SER A 656 -17.27 34.56 28.52
N ASP A 657 -16.23 34.83 27.73
CA ASP A 657 -16.35 35.40 26.37
C ASP A 657 -15.65 34.48 25.33
N PRO A 658 -16.30 34.00 24.26
CA PRO A 658 -15.74 33.00 23.34
C PRO A 658 -14.79 33.57 22.28
N ALA A 659 -14.46 34.87 22.31
CA ALA A 659 -13.57 35.49 21.34
C ALA A 659 -12.09 35.44 21.79
N VAL A 660 -11.29 34.55 21.19
CA VAL A 660 -9.82 34.59 21.29
C VAL A 660 -9.30 35.62 20.27
N ALA A 661 -8.82 36.77 20.75
CA ALA A 661 -8.19 37.76 19.89
C ALA A 661 -6.71 37.39 19.64
N ILE A 662 -6.38 36.91 18.44
CA ILE A 662 -4.99 36.68 18.03
C ILE A 662 -4.47 37.95 17.35
N LYS A 663 -3.41 38.56 17.89
CA LYS A 663 -2.78 39.76 17.32
C LYS A 663 -1.48 39.36 16.61
N LEU A 664 -1.45 39.48 15.29
CA LEU A 664 -0.26 39.26 14.47
C LEU A 664 0.58 40.53 14.40
N HIS A 665 1.82 40.48 14.88
CA HIS A 665 2.79 41.57 14.71
C HIS A 665 3.71 41.27 13.52
N LEU A 666 3.55 42.02 12.42
CA LEU A 666 4.47 41.99 11.28
C LEU A 666 5.51 43.11 11.45
N GLY A 667 6.69 42.76 11.94
CA GLY A 667 7.80 43.69 12.11
C GLY A 667 8.75 43.68 10.90
N TRP A 668 9.15 44.86 10.44
CA TRP A 668 10.25 45.01 9.48
C TRP A 668 11.57 45.18 10.24
N CYS A 669 12.49 44.23 10.14
CA CYS A 669 13.88 44.47 10.54
C CYS A 669 14.58 45.28 9.43
N GLY A 670 14.78 46.58 9.66
CA GLY A 670 15.68 47.38 8.84
C GLY A 670 17.14 46.88 8.98
N PRO A 671 18.02 47.19 8.01
CA PRO A 671 19.41 46.80 8.10
C PRO A 671 20.05 47.43 9.34
N ALA A 672 20.82 46.64 10.10
CA ALA A 672 21.68 47.15 11.16
C ALA A 672 22.56 48.26 10.57
N ARG A 673 22.41 49.49 11.08
CA ARG A 673 23.37 50.55 10.78
C ARG A 673 24.71 50.14 11.41
N PRO A 674 25.81 50.12 10.66
CA PRO A 674 27.14 49.99 11.24
C PRO A 674 27.48 51.35 11.87
N ASP A 675 27.00 51.60 13.09
CA ASP A 675 27.56 52.53 14.08
C ASP A 675 26.51 52.88 15.15
N ALA A 676 26.51 52.14 16.25
CA ALA A 676 26.11 52.64 17.57
C ALA A 676 26.64 51.69 18.65
N ARG A 677 27.60 52.17 19.43
CA ARG A 677 28.14 51.50 20.62
C ARG A 677 27.08 51.42 21.72
N ASN A 678 27.14 50.35 22.51
CA ASN A 678 26.65 50.20 23.88
C ASN A 678 25.27 50.80 24.21
N GLN A 679 24.27 49.95 24.40
CA GLN A 679 23.45 49.98 25.61
C GLN A 679 22.58 48.73 25.71
N ASP A 680 22.75 48.01 26.83
CA ASP A 680 21.86 46.94 27.29
C ASP A 680 20.42 47.46 27.39
N CYS A 681 19.45 46.65 26.95
CA CYS A 681 18.04 46.87 27.23
C CYS A 681 17.43 45.56 27.74
N ASP A 682 17.44 45.43 29.07
CA ASP A 682 16.65 44.49 29.86
C ASP A 682 15.15 44.75 29.64
N LEU A 683 14.39 43.72 29.31
CA LEU A 683 12.92 43.71 29.38
C LEU A 683 12.49 43.25 30.78
N LYS A 684 12.20 44.20 31.66
CA LYS A 684 11.45 43.98 32.92
C LYS A 684 10.20 44.84 32.95
N ASP A 685 9.12 44.20 33.38
CA ASP A 685 7.94 44.71 34.09
C ASP A 685 7.18 45.92 33.50
N THR A 686 5.90 45.70 33.17
CA THR A 686 4.81 46.56 33.66
C THR A 686 3.44 45.93 33.38
N ALA A 687 2.87 45.30 34.40
CA ALA A 687 1.45 45.04 34.52
C ALA A 687 0.73 46.26 35.13
N HIS A 688 -0.57 46.37 34.83
CA HIS A 688 -1.61 47.22 35.46
C HIS A 688 -1.75 48.69 35.03
N SER A 689 -2.74 48.93 34.15
CA SER A 689 -3.86 49.87 34.44
C SER A 689 -4.99 49.76 33.39
N ARG A 690 -6.20 49.43 33.86
CA ARG A 690 -7.50 49.83 33.25
C ARG A 690 -7.97 51.11 33.98
N PRO A 691 -9.07 51.80 33.59
CA PRO A 691 -9.99 51.65 32.44
C PRO A 691 -10.26 52.98 31.67
N ASN A 692 -11.00 52.96 30.55
CA ASN A 692 -12.19 53.81 30.34
C ASN A 692 -12.87 53.67 28.96
N SER A 693 -14.18 53.43 29.01
CA SER A 693 -15.27 53.86 28.11
C SER A 693 -15.15 53.70 26.58
N LEU A 694 -15.93 52.75 26.06
CA LEU A 694 -16.55 52.79 24.73
C LEU A 694 -17.51 53.98 24.58
N PRO A 695 -17.66 54.53 23.36
CA PRO A 695 -18.94 55.00 22.86
C PRO A 695 -19.47 54.06 21.76
N GLN A 696 -20.72 53.63 21.95
CA GLN A 696 -21.58 53.03 20.92
C GLN A 696 -21.79 54.02 19.76
N THR A 697 -21.75 53.57 18.49
CA THR A 697 -22.91 53.61 17.56
C THR A 697 -22.57 53.09 16.16
N LEU A 698 -23.49 52.21 15.70
CA LEU A 698 -23.82 51.68 14.36
C LEU A 698 -22.81 50.83 13.59
#